data_AF-A0A524LW95-F1
#
_entry.id   AF-A0A524LW95-F1
#
_cell.length_a   1.000
_cell.length_b   1.000
_cell.length_c   1.000
_cell.angle_alpha   90.00
_cell.angle_beta   90.00
_cell.angle_gamma   90.00
#
_symmetry.space_group_name_H-M   'P 1'
#
loop_
_entity.id
_entity.type
_entity.pdbx_description
1 polymer ?
#
loop_
_entity_poly.entity_id
_entity_poly.type
_entity_poly.pdbx_seq_one_letter_code
_entity_poly.pdbx_strand_id
1 'polypeptide(L)'
;GGNEGTNMLEIVHDIAPGAELYFHDCGNSRLEFNGAVDALVNEGCTVICDDIGWLSEPFFEDGIVADHVKEVVKEHDLLYVSSAGNSGDSHYQGSFYDNGSGWHDFSSGQGEVNNLQLEIQPSGEVWVFLQWDDRWEHSGNNYDLFLKDRNTLETIASSKVYQDGDNLPLEYIMYTNSGNNTLSASIEVRKTSGEARELELYIYYWPGVTLRSANIVAEDSIFGHPALPEVITVGAVGTGESGDYYIEYFSSVGPVTLSYPSPEIRPKTDLSGIDGVSVTGAGGISERFYGTSASSPHVAAIAGLVWSASPEKSAMDIRRLLYTSSTDLGEPGYDTVFGYGLVDALRMHEQASADPSTFTVKTDGSGDFPSISDAINSSRPGDSILVYPGTYRENLDVSWALNISSASGKPEDTVLEAENSEEPVFHVTANSAKISGFGIKSSARAGVYLESAAACMLVNNKVSGCNPGVLLEESFNNTLTGNNISNNAEGLRLSDSFLNTILENEFDNSININEASSGEAGLSNTWNTVSEIRYLYNGGVYDSRFGNFYSDYEGSDAEGSGIGAIPYGSDSSPLIARLAAYSRGFEVGSTAPPAQDTVSIEGDTLEFAIRSTRNCTFSWLLNGVLLQTNESASSAILSINAGELTGSITESNISTPLPAEYNLTVIAVN
;
A
#
# COMPACT_ATOMS: atom_id res chain seq x y z
N GLY A 1 -12.57 -4.88 30.09
CA GLY A 1 -12.88 -6.24 29.64
C GLY A 1 -13.54 -7.07 30.73
N GLY A 2 -14.24 -8.12 30.31
CA GLY A 2 -15.21 -8.88 31.12
C GLY A 2 -16.03 -9.81 30.24
N ASN A 3 -17.34 -9.94 30.49
CA ASN A 3 -18.25 -10.78 29.68
C ASN A 3 -18.30 -10.36 28.21
N GLU A 4 -18.12 -9.08 27.91
CA GLU A 4 -18.16 -8.53 26.55
C GLU A 4 -17.04 -9.09 25.67
N GLY A 5 -15.79 -9.07 26.15
CA GLY A 5 -14.68 -9.71 25.45
C GLY A 5 -14.87 -11.22 25.25
N THR A 6 -15.62 -11.89 26.15
CA THR A 6 -15.99 -13.30 25.94
C THR A 6 -16.95 -13.46 24.77
N ASN A 7 -17.93 -12.56 24.61
CA ASN A 7 -18.84 -12.60 23.45
C ASN A 7 -18.11 -12.33 22.14
N MET A 8 -17.20 -11.34 22.12
CA MET A 8 -16.44 -11.04 20.92
C MET A 8 -15.64 -12.27 20.47
N LEU A 9 -14.98 -12.96 21.41
CA LEU A 9 -14.27 -14.21 21.12
C LEU A 9 -15.20 -15.35 20.71
N GLU A 10 -16.41 -15.41 21.25
CA GLU A 10 -17.41 -16.40 20.84
C GLU A 10 -17.82 -16.18 19.38
N ILE A 11 -18.07 -14.93 18.97
CA ILE A 11 -18.34 -14.57 17.57
C ILE A 11 -17.18 -15.00 16.67
N VAL A 12 -15.94 -14.73 17.08
CA VAL A 12 -14.76 -15.15 16.32
C VAL A 12 -14.68 -16.67 16.23
N HIS A 13 -14.93 -17.39 17.33
CA HIS A 13 -14.92 -18.85 17.36
C HIS A 13 -16.01 -19.46 16.48
N ASP A 14 -17.20 -18.87 16.45
CA ASP A 14 -18.32 -19.39 15.67
C ASP A 14 -18.07 -19.30 14.15
N ILE A 15 -17.40 -18.23 13.71
CA ILE A 15 -17.09 -17.98 12.30
C ILE A 15 -15.78 -18.67 11.89
N ALA A 16 -14.75 -18.57 12.73
CA ALA A 16 -13.41 -19.09 12.51
C ALA A 16 -12.99 -20.06 13.63
N PRO A 17 -13.62 -21.25 13.75
CA PRO A 17 -13.42 -22.16 14.88
C PRO A 17 -12.01 -22.75 14.98
N GLY A 18 -11.22 -22.65 13.90
CA GLY A 18 -9.81 -23.06 13.86
C GLY A 18 -8.83 -21.95 14.22
N ALA A 19 -9.28 -20.72 14.44
CA ALA A 19 -8.41 -19.62 14.83
C ALA A 19 -7.88 -19.84 16.26
N GLU A 20 -6.59 -19.55 16.45
CA GLU A 20 -6.02 -19.45 17.80
C GLU A 20 -6.46 -18.10 18.40
N LEU A 21 -7.10 -18.17 19.56
CA LEU A 21 -7.74 -17.01 20.19
C LEU A 21 -6.86 -16.47 21.33
N TYR A 22 -6.54 -15.19 21.24
CA TYR A 22 -5.82 -14.44 22.25
C TYR A 22 -6.74 -13.37 22.84
N PHE A 23 -6.61 -13.13 24.14
CA PHE A 23 -7.38 -12.12 24.86
C PHE A 23 -6.46 -11.29 25.74
N HIS A 24 -6.61 -9.98 25.66
CA HIS A 24 -6.04 -9.05 26.62
C HIS A 24 -7.12 -8.05 27.05
N ASP A 25 -7.14 -7.72 28.34
CA ASP A 25 -8.01 -6.65 28.85
C ASP A 25 -7.48 -5.28 28.40
N CYS A 26 -8.37 -4.32 28.11
CA CYS A 26 -7.98 -2.98 27.69
C CYS A 26 -7.20 -2.18 28.76
N GLY A 27 -7.19 -2.65 30.01
CA GLY A 27 -6.61 -1.94 31.13
C GLY A 27 -7.45 -0.73 31.55
N ASN A 28 -6.87 0.11 32.40
CA ASN A 28 -7.54 1.28 32.98
C ASN A 28 -7.01 2.61 32.40
N SER A 29 -6.15 2.55 31.38
CA SER A 29 -5.61 3.74 30.73
C SER A 29 -5.18 3.47 29.29
N ARG A 30 -5.09 4.53 28.49
CA ARG A 30 -4.56 4.51 27.11
C ARG A 30 -3.20 3.85 26.98
N LEU A 31 -2.31 4.05 27.96
CA LEU A 31 -0.98 3.42 27.96
C LEU A 31 -1.04 1.92 28.26
N GLU A 32 -1.95 1.51 29.15
CA GLU A 32 -2.19 0.07 29.39
C GLU A 32 -2.84 -0.58 28.16
N PHE A 33 -3.68 0.14 27.43
CA PHE A 33 -4.26 -0.32 26.16
C PHE A 33 -3.20 -0.50 25.08
N ASN A 34 -2.29 0.47 24.89
CA ASN A 34 -1.17 0.31 23.98
C ASN A 34 -0.33 -0.92 24.35
N GLY A 35 -0.02 -1.11 25.64
CA GLY A 35 0.66 -2.32 26.11
C GLY A 35 -0.13 -3.62 25.89
N ALA A 36 -1.46 -3.57 25.85
CA ALA A 36 -2.31 -4.71 25.49
C ALA A 36 -2.21 -5.06 24.01
N VAL A 37 -2.20 -4.04 23.13
CA VAL A 37 -1.98 -4.22 21.68
C VAL A 37 -0.60 -4.84 21.45
N ASP A 38 0.45 -4.28 22.05
CA ASP A 38 1.81 -4.83 21.99
C ASP A 38 1.87 -6.29 22.43
N ALA A 39 1.16 -6.66 23.49
CA ALA A 39 1.13 -8.04 23.98
C ALA A 39 0.52 -8.99 22.94
N LEU A 40 -0.56 -8.59 22.27
CA LEU A 40 -1.19 -9.40 21.22
C LEU A 40 -0.31 -9.54 19.98
N VAL A 41 0.35 -8.46 19.57
CA VAL A 41 1.34 -8.47 18.47
C VAL A 41 2.50 -9.42 18.79
N ASN A 42 3.04 -9.37 20.02
CA ASN A 42 4.15 -10.22 20.46
C ASN A 42 3.79 -11.71 20.51
N GLU A 43 2.51 -12.05 20.71
CA GLU A 43 2.02 -13.43 20.60
C GLU A 43 1.81 -13.88 19.14
N GLY A 44 1.96 -12.98 18.17
CA GLY A 44 1.86 -13.27 16.73
C GLY A 44 0.45 -13.12 16.16
N CYS A 45 -0.43 -12.34 16.79
CA CYS A 45 -1.76 -12.08 16.26
C CYS A 45 -1.67 -11.35 14.91
N THR A 46 -2.25 -11.93 13.85
CA THR A 46 -2.32 -11.32 12.51
C THR A 46 -3.61 -10.50 12.30
N VAL A 47 -4.61 -10.71 13.15
CA VAL A 47 -5.84 -9.89 13.20
C VAL A 47 -6.08 -9.50 14.64
N ILE A 48 -6.07 -8.19 14.91
CA ILE A 48 -6.39 -7.60 16.21
C ILE A 48 -7.75 -6.92 16.08
N CYS A 49 -8.64 -7.19 17.03
CA CYS A 49 -9.99 -6.62 17.06
C CYS A 49 -10.26 -5.99 18.43
N ASP A 50 -10.75 -4.76 18.45
CA ASP A 50 -11.19 -4.09 19.67
C ASP A 50 -12.53 -3.37 19.49
N ASP A 51 -13.09 -2.95 20.63
CA ASP A 51 -14.33 -2.20 20.74
C ASP A 51 -14.23 -1.03 21.73
N ILE A 52 -13.01 -0.51 21.93
CA ILE A 52 -12.70 0.46 22.96
C ILE A 52 -12.63 1.86 22.36
N GLY A 53 -13.22 2.84 23.05
CA GLY A 53 -13.06 4.26 22.76
C GLY A 53 -12.64 5.02 24.03
N TRP A 54 -11.74 5.99 23.89
CA TRP A 54 -11.20 6.77 25.00
C TRP A 54 -11.67 8.22 24.94
N LEU A 55 -12.69 8.59 25.73
CA LEU A 55 -13.26 9.95 25.76
C LEU A 55 -12.32 11.07 26.24
N SER A 56 -11.08 10.71 26.60
CA SER A 56 -10.00 11.61 26.97
C SER A 56 -8.93 11.72 25.88
N GLU A 57 -9.23 11.27 24.67
CA GLU A 57 -8.45 11.51 23.47
C GLU A 57 -9.01 12.67 22.65
N PRO A 58 -8.16 13.36 21.86
CA PRO A 58 -8.62 14.40 20.95
C PRO A 58 -9.63 13.86 19.93
N PHE A 59 -10.65 14.67 19.63
CA PHE A 59 -11.61 14.39 18.55
C PHE A 59 -11.13 14.98 17.21
N PHE A 60 -10.40 16.09 17.25
CA PHE A 60 -9.96 16.85 16.07
C PHE A 60 -8.50 16.60 15.62
N GLU A 61 -7.80 15.65 16.24
CA GLU A 61 -6.46 15.22 15.84
C GLU A 61 -6.18 13.80 16.36
N ASP A 62 -5.10 13.18 15.88
CA ASP A 62 -4.70 11.85 16.35
C ASP A 62 -4.18 11.89 17.80
N GLY A 63 -4.67 10.97 18.63
CA GLY A 63 -4.26 10.79 20.02
C GLY A 63 -3.16 9.74 20.20
N ILE A 64 -2.71 9.55 21.45
CA ILE A 64 -1.62 8.61 21.77
C ILE A 64 -1.94 7.14 21.43
N VAL A 65 -3.22 6.75 21.46
CA VAL A 65 -3.63 5.41 21.03
C VAL A 65 -3.59 5.32 19.51
N ALA A 66 -4.10 6.35 18.82
CA ALA A 66 -4.08 6.41 17.36
C ALA A 66 -2.65 6.38 16.81
N ASP A 67 -1.75 7.22 17.34
CA ASP A 67 -0.33 7.22 16.96
C ASP A 67 0.30 5.84 17.14
N HIS A 68 0.03 5.17 18.26
CA HIS A 68 0.59 3.84 18.53
C HIS A 68 0.04 2.76 17.60
N VAL A 69 -1.29 2.70 17.40
CA VAL A 69 -1.93 1.74 16.50
C VAL A 69 -1.44 1.93 15.06
N LYS A 70 -1.25 3.18 14.62
CA LYS A 70 -0.69 3.51 13.32
C LYS A 70 0.70 2.92 13.13
N GLU A 71 1.60 3.10 14.10
CA GLU A 71 2.93 2.52 14.04
C GLU A 71 2.88 0.98 14.08
N VAL A 72 2.02 0.37 14.90
CA VAL A 72 1.85 -1.10 14.94
C VAL A 72 1.41 -1.65 13.58
N VAL A 73 0.44 -1.04 12.91
CA VAL A 73 -0.01 -1.50 11.58
C VAL A 73 1.07 -1.27 10.52
N LYS A 74 1.89 -0.22 10.67
CA LYS A 74 3.01 0.06 9.77
C LYS A 74 4.14 -0.97 9.92
N GLU A 75 4.48 -1.35 11.15
CA GLU A 75 5.63 -2.23 11.45
C GLU A 75 5.31 -3.72 11.26
N HIS A 76 4.02 -4.09 11.20
CA HIS A 76 3.58 -5.48 11.17
C HIS A 76 2.58 -5.76 10.04
N ASP A 77 2.72 -6.91 9.38
CA ASP A 77 1.74 -7.41 8.40
C ASP A 77 0.50 -7.98 9.12
N LEU A 78 -0.31 -7.09 9.69
CA LEU A 78 -1.52 -7.42 10.45
C LEU A 78 -2.70 -6.52 10.09
N LEU A 79 -3.90 -7.00 10.40
CA LEU A 79 -5.14 -6.23 10.34
C LEU A 79 -5.51 -5.72 11.72
N TYR A 80 -5.81 -4.42 11.81
CA TYR A 80 -6.39 -3.83 13.01
C TYR A 80 -7.85 -3.45 12.72
N VAL A 81 -8.78 -4.11 13.40
CA VAL A 81 -10.23 -3.94 13.25
C VAL A 81 -10.77 -3.29 14.51
N SER A 82 -11.49 -2.18 14.36
CA SER A 82 -12.07 -1.49 15.52
C SER A 82 -13.54 -1.18 15.30
N SER A 83 -14.30 -1.18 16.38
CA SER A 83 -15.70 -0.80 16.35
C SER A 83 -15.83 0.70 16.05
N ALA A 84 -16.82 1.13 15.25
CA ALA A 84 -17.03 2.55 14.95
C ALA A 84 -17.45 3.37 16.18
N GLY A 85 -18.06 2.72 17.17
CA GLY A 85 -18.66 3.36 18.34
C GLY A 85 -20.19 3.38 18.27
N ASN A 86 -20.82 3.59 19.43
CA ASN A 86 -22.27 3.53 19.60
C ASN A 86 -22.84 4.91 19.98
N SER A 87 -22.46 5.98 19.26
CA SER A 87 -22.84 7.36 19.58
C SER A 87 -23.60 8.09 18.46
N GLY A 88 -24.03 7.40 17.40
CA GLY A 88 -24.78 8.01 16.30
C GLY A 88 -26.09 8.71 16.73
N ASP A 89 -26.73 8.26 17.81
CA ASP A 89 -27.93 8.87 18.37
C ASP A 89 -27.67 9.78 19.58
N SER A 90 -26.40 10.01 19.91
CA SER A 90 -25.98 10.73 21.12
C SER A 90 -24.79 11.66 20.91
N HIS A 91 -24.57 12.04 19.65
CA HIS A 91 -23.50 12.92 19.19
C HIS A 91 -24.04 14.26 18.66
N TYR A 92 -23.18 15.28 18.70
CA TYR A 92 -23.38 16.57 18.05
C TYR A 92 -22.02 17.13 17.59
N GLN A 93 -21.97 17.59 16.34
CA GLN A 93 -20.91 18.46 15.87
C GLN A 93 -21.52 19.71 15.21
N GLY A 94 -20.91 20.87 15.45
CA GLY A 94 -21.34 22.11 14.83
C GLY A 94 -20.55 23.35 15.28
N SER A 95 -20.37 24.30 14.37
CA SER A 95 -19.77 25.61 14.67
C SER A 95 -20.52 26.32 15.80
N PHE A 96 -19.77 26.91 16.74
CA PHE A 96 -20.35 27.71 17.81
C PHE A 96 -21.20 28.86 17.25
N TYR A 97 -22.51 28.73 17.39
CA TYR A 97 -23.50 29.74 17.05
C TYR A 97 -23.98 30.50 18.29
N ASP A 98 -23.64 31.78 18.41
CA ASP A 98 -24.10 32.61 19.53
C ASP A 98 -25.58 32.99 19.38
N ASN A 99 -26.41 32.64 20.37
CA ASN A 99 -27.81 33.06 20.43
C ASN A 99 -28.03 34.54 20.78
N GLY A 100 -26.96 35.34 20.85
CA GLY A 100 -26.94 36.76 21.21
C GLY A 100 -26.70 37.01 22.70
N SER A 101 -26.44 35.97 23.50
CA SER A 101 -26.17 36.05 24.93
C SER A 101 -24.91 35.29 25.36
N GLY A 102 -24.08 34.85 24.40
CA GLY A 102 -22.87 34.06 24.60
C GLY A 102 -23.13 32.55 24.79
N TRP A 103 -24.37 32.09 24.59
CA TRP A 103 -24.75 30.68 24.68
C TRP A 103 -24.86 30.09 23.27
N HIS A 104 -24.41 28.84 23.15
CA HIS A 104 -24.51 28.10 21.91
C HIS A 104 -25.97 27.77 21.59
N ASP A 105 -26.38 28.03 20.35
CA ASP A 105 -27.60 27.50 19.76
C ASP A 105 -27.27 26.26 18.93
N PHE A 106 -27.60 25.09 19.48
CA PHE A 106 -27.38 23.80 18.82
C PHE A 106 -28.22 23.61 17.54
N SER A 107 -29.21 24.47 17.29
CA SER A 107 -30.00 24.46 16.06
C SER A 107 -29.47 25.41 14.99
N SER A 108 -28.34 26.09 15.25
CA SER A 108 -27.78 27.12 14.36
C SER A 108 -28.78 28.21 13.96
N GLY A 109 -29.65 28.60 14.90
CA GLY A 109 -30.71 29.59 14.70
C GLY A 109 -31.87 29.13 13.81
N GLN A 110 -31.95 27.84 13.46
CA GLN A 110 -33.00 27.28 12.59
C GLN A 110 -34.15 26.64 13.37
N GLY A 111 -33.94 26.28 14.64
CA GLY A 111 -34.88 25.50 15.44
C GLY A 111 -35.57 26.29 16.55
N GLU A 112 -36.71 25.78 17.01
CA GLU A 112 -37.38 26.27 18.21
C GLU A 112 -36.70 25.81 19.52
N VAL A 113 -35.90 24.74 19.43
CA VAL A 113 -35.12 24.16 20.53
C VAL A 113 -33.65 24.37 20.24
N ASN A 114 -32.98 25.18 21.06
CA ASN A 114 -31.58 25.59 20.87
C ASN A 114 -30.57 24.84 21.75
N ASN A 115 -31.00 23.78 22.45
CA ASN A 115 -30.19 22.97 23.37
C ASN A 115 -30.43 21.47 23.15
N LEU A 116 -29.61 20.62 23.77
CA LEU A 116 -29.84 19.18 23.81
C LEU A 116 -30.61 18.84 25.08
N GLN A 117 -31.64 17.99 24.97
CA GLN A 117 -32.62 17.79 26.05
C GLN A 117 -32.68 16.33 26.49
N LEU A 118 -32.71 16.11 27.80
CA LEU A 118 -32.74 14.78 28.39
C LEU A 118 -33.68 14.71 29.60
N GLU A 119 -34.23 13.53 29.84
CA GLU A 119 -34.96 13.19 31.07
C GLU A 119 -34.11 12.20 31.87
N ILE A 120 -33.73 12.55 33.09
CA ILE A 120 -32.85 11.76 33.96
C ILE A 120 -33.66 11.22 35.13
N GLN A 121 -34.05 9.95 35.09
CA GLN A 121 -34.75 9.28 36.17
C GLN A 121 -33.89 9.20 37.44
N PRO A 122 -34.47 8.96 38.63
CA PRO A 122 -33.70 8.61 39.82
C PRO A 122 -32.70 7.49 39.52
N SER A 123 -31.46 7.66 39.97
CA SER A 123 -30.31 6.79 39.66
C SER A 123 -29.86 6.74 38.19
N GLY A 124 -30.51 7.49 37.30
CA GLY A 124 -30.06 7.67 35.93
C GLY A 124 -28.70 8.37 35.89
N GLU A 125 -27.84 7.89 35.02
CA GLU A 125 -26.46 8.34 34.84
C GLU A 125 -26.24 8.85 33.41
N VAL A 126 -25.60 10.02 33.31
CA VAL A 126 -25.23 10.65 32.04
C VAL A 126 -23.85 11.28 32.15
N TRP A 127 -23.02 11.01 31.15
CA TRP A 127 -21.75 11.70 30.95
C TRP A 127 -21.82 12.52 29.66
N VAL A 128 -21.27 13.72 29.69
CA VAL A 128 -21.25 14.65 28.57
C VAL A 128 -19.82 15.11 28.39
N PHE A 129 -19.25 14.92 27.22
CA PHE A 129 -17.90 15.34 26.87
C PHE A 129 -18.01 16.34 25.72
N LEU A 130 -17.45 17.53 25.91
CA LEU A 130 -17.40 18.61 24.93
C LEU A 130 -15.94 18.88 24.58
N GLN A 131 -15.62 18.87 23.30
CA GLN A 131 -14.38 19.42 22.78
C GLN A 131 -14.64 20.52 21.74
N TRP A 132 -13.59 21.27 21.43
CA TRP A 132 -13.59 22.24 20.32
C TRP A 132 -12.28 22.16 19.53
N ASP A 133 -12.30 22.61 18.29
CA ASP A 133 -11.20 22.48 17.31
C ASP A 133 -9.95 23.35 17.59
N ASP A 134 -9.66 23.64 18.86
CA ASP A 134 -8.31 24.06 19.25
C ASP A 134 -7.39 22.83 19.32
N ARG A 135 -6.09 23.04 19.10
CA ARG A 135 -5.10 21.98 19.24
C ARG A 135 -5.08 21.45 20.68
N TRP A 136 -5.02 20.14 20.82
CA TRP A 136 -4.90 19.38 22.05
C TRP A 136 -3.74 19.92 22.91
N GLU A 137 -3.99 20.14 24.20
CA GLU A 137 -3.06 20.76 25.17
C GLU A 137 -2.60 22.18 24.81
N HIS A 138 -3.27 22.86 23.88
CA HIS A 138 -2.92 24.22 23.41
C HIS A 138 -4.15 25.13 23.26
N SER A 139 -5.22 24.86 24.01
CA SER A 139 -6.45 25.64 23.93
C SER A 139 -6.29 27.01 24.58
N GLY A 140 -6.66 28.04 23.80
CA GLY A 140 -6.79 29.43 24.28
C GLY A 140 -8.23 29.96 24.23
N ASN A 141 -9.16 29.20 23.65
CA ASN A 141 -10.58 29.49 23.69
C ASN A 141 -11.20 28.82 24.91
N ASN A 142 -12.15 29.50 25.57
CA ASN A 142 -12.71 29.05 26.84
C ASN A 142 -14.22 28.87 26.70
N TYR A 143 -14.64 27.61 26.71
CA TYR A 143 -16.03 27.20 26.70
C TYR A 143 -16.39 26.54 28.03
N ASP A 144 -17.58 26.82 28.53
CA ASP A 144 -18.12 26.23 29.75
C ASP A 144 -19.29 25.30 29.39
N LEU A 145 -19.30 24.11 29.97
CA LEU A 145 -20.36 23.11 29.78
C LEU A 145 -21.32 23.10 30.97
N PHE A 146 -22.63 23.05 30.69
CA PHE A 146 -23.67 23.05 31.71
C PHE A 146 -24.71 21.97 31.48
N LEU A 147 -25.16 21.37 32.58
CA LEU A 147 -26.41 20.62 32.68
C LEU A 147 -27.38 21.44 33.54
N LYS A 148 -28.54 21.83 33.00
CA LYS A 148 -29.50 22.74 33.65
C LYS A 148 -30.89 22.13 33.72
N ASP A 149 -31.65 22.47 34.75
CA ASP A 149 -33.06 22.11 34.84
C ASP A 149 -33.87 22.98 33.86
N ARG A 150 -34.67 22.34 33.00
CA ARG A 150 -35.41 23.05 31.94
C ARG A 150 -36.59 23.87 32.45
N ASN A 151 -37.09 23.59 33.65
CA ASN A 151 -38.21 24.28 34.25
C ASN A 151 -37.76 25.48 35.08
N THR A 152 -36.72 25.30 35.90
CA THR A 152 -36.22 26.35 36.80
C THR A 152 -35.06 27.16 36.21
N LEU A 153 -34.40 26.62 35.17
CA LEU A 153 -33.16 27.14 34.56
C LEU A 153 -31.95 27.10 35.50
N GLU A 154 -32.07 26.45 36.66
CA GLU A 154 -30.98 26.29 37.61
C GLU A 154 -29.94 25.28 37.09
N THR A 155 -28.66 25.53 37.38
CA THR A 155 -27.58 24.61 37.05
C THR A 155 -27.63 23.38 37.95
N ILE A 156 -27.76 22.21 37.34
CA ILE A 156 -27.67 20.90 37.98
C ILE A 156 -26.20 20.51 38.16
N ALA A 157 -25.41 20.64 37.09
CA ALA A 157 -23.98 20.40 37.06
C ALA A 157 -23.31 21.31 36.02
N SER A 158 -22.01 21.54 36.16
CA SER A 158 -21.25 22.31 35.17
C SER A 158 -19.77 21.96 35.23
N SER A 159 -19.09 22.05 34.09
CA SER A 159 -17.64 22.09 33.99
C SER A 159 -17.22 23.43 33.38
N LYS A 160 -16.19 24.02 33.97
CA LYS A 160 -15.73 25.41 33.71
C LYS A 160 -14.23 25.50 33.92
N VAL A 161 -13.51 24.48 33.47
CA VAL A 161 -12.05 24.50 33.53
C VAL A 161 -11.62 25.72 32.72
N TYR A 162 -10.69 26.51 33.24
CA TYR A 162 -10.27 27.72 32.55
C TYR A 162 -9.14 27.37 31.58
N GLN A 163 -9.30 27.70 30.30
CA GLN A 163 -8.24 27.54 29.29
C GLN A 163 -7.51 28.85 29.00
N ASP A 164 -6.18 28.85 29.16
CA ASP A 164 -5.32 30.05 29.02
C ASP A 164 -4.13 29.93 28.06
N GLY A 165 -4.09 28.84 27.27
CA GLY A 165 -3.16 28.64 26.16
C GLY A 165 -2.35 27.34 26.18
N ASP A 166 -2.39 26.58 27.27
CA ASP A 166 -1.70 25.29 27.43
C ASP A 166 -2.60 24.17 27.98
N ASN A 167 -3.91 24.34 27.88
CA ASN A 167 -4.90 23.44 28.46
C ASN A 167 -5.60 22.61 27.39
N LEU A 168 -6.27 21.55 27.82
CA LEU A 168 -7.10 20.73 26.95
C LEU A 168 -8.32 21.52 26.46
N PRO A 169 -8.69 21.41 25.17
CA PRO A 169 -9.96 21.90 24.66
C PRO A 169 -11.10 20.96 25.08
N LEU A 170 -11.29 20.76 26.39
CA LEU A 170 -12.18 19.74 26.94
C LEU A 170 -12.93 20.26 28.15
N GLU A 171 -14.25 20.08 28.12
CA GLU A 171 -15.11 20.13 29.29
C GLU A 171 -15.89 18.83 29.40
N TYR A 172 -16.08 18.31 30.61
CA TYR A 172 -16.92 17.14 30.80
C TYR A 172 -17.75 17.18 32.09
N ILE A 173 -18.94 16.61 32.02
CA ILE A 173 -19.83 16.41 33.16
C ILE A 173 -20.09 14.92 33.29
N MET A 174 -19.85 14.36 34.48
CA MET A 174 -20.33 13.03 34.86
C MET A 174 -21.36 13.19 35.96
N TYR A 175 -22.61 12.86 35.69
CA TYR A 175 -23.72 13.15 36.60
C TYR A 175 -24.62 11.93 36.82
N THR A 176 -24.94 11.67 38.09
CA THR A 176 -25.97 10.72 38.49
C THR A 176 -27.07 11.45 39.25
N ASN A 177 -28.32 11.24 38.86
CA ASN A 177 -29.46 11.78 39.60
C ASN A 177 -29.64 11.03 40.93
N SER A 178 -29.12 11.60 42.01
CA SER A 178 -29.27 11.09 43.39
C SER A 178 -30.61 11.49 44.05
N GLY A 179 -31.44 12.26 43.36
CA GLY A 179 -32.75 12.67 43.81
C GLY A 179 -33.82 11.59 43.64
N ASN A 180 -35.01 11.86 44.18
CA ASN A 180 -36.16 10.94 44.11
C ASN A 180 -37.11 11.23 42.93
N ASN A 181 -36.87 12.29 42.17
CA ASN A 181 -37.72 12.72 41.05
C ASN A 181 -36.92 12.69 39.75
N THR A 182 -37.61 12.44 38.64
CA THR A 182 -37.06 12.64 37.30
C THR A 182 -36.69 14.10 37.09
N LEU A 183 -35.49 14.35 36.56
CA LEU A 183 -35.03 15.69 36.17
C LEU A 183 -35.29 15.89 34.67
N SER A 184 -35.94 16.98 34.31
CA SER A 184 -35.99 17.43 32.92
C SER A 184 -34.84 18.41 32.69
N ALA A 185 -33.80 17.97 32.00
CA ALA A 185 -32.54 18.68 31.90
C ALA A 185 -32.19 19.08 30.46
N SER A 186 -31.38 20.13 30.33
CA SER A 186 -30.75 20.58 29.09
C SER A 186 -29.23 20.61 29.22
N ILE A 187 -28.54 20.19 28.17
CA ILE A 187 -27.11 20.44 27.97
C ILE A 187 -26.96 21.75 27.23
N GLU A 188 -26.16 22.65 27.77
CA GLU A 188 -25.93 23.99 27.24
C GLU A 188 -24.44 24.32 27.29
N VAL A 189 -23.95 25.00 26.26
CA VAL A 189 -22.55 25.44 26.14
C VAL A 189 -22.50 26.95 26.10
N ARG A 190 -21.53 27.54 26.81
CA ARG A 190 -21.32 28.97 26.83
C ARG A 190 -19.90 29.30 26.42
N LYS A 191 -19.72 30.22 25.47
CA LYS A 191 -18.41 30.79 25.19
C LYS A 191 -18.11 31.90 26.18
N THR A 192 -17.09 31.70 27.01
CA THR A 192 -16.68 32.67 28.03
C THR A 192 -15.64 33.65 27.49
N SER A 193 -14.71 33.18 26.65
CA SER A 193 -13.75 34.02 25.92
C SER A 193 -13.20 33.32 24.69
N GLY A 194 -12.60 34.10 23.78
CA GLY A 194 -11.99 33.59 22.55
C GLY A 194 -12.92 33.65 21.33
N GLU A 195 -12.47 33.02 20.26
CA GLU A 195 -13.14 32.95 18.96
C GLU A 195 -14.16 31.83 18.91
N ALA A 196 -15.11 31.93 17.97
CA ALA A 196 -16.02 30.82 17.69
C ALA A 196 -15.24 29.66 17.06
N ARG A 197 -15.56 28.45 17.49
CA ARG A 197 -14.87 27.20 17.16
C ARG A 197 -15.88 26.13 16.77
N GLU A 198 -15.43 25.13 16.04
CA GLU A 198 -16.22 23.91 15.83
C GLU A 198 -16.33 23.20 17.18
N LEU A 199 -17.54 22.83 17.57
CA LEU A 199 -17.79 22.10 18.81
C LEU A 199 -18.15 20.66 18.46
N GLU A 200 -17.63 19.72 19.24
CA GLU A 200 -18.01 18.31 19.14
C GLU A 200 -18.33 17.76 20.52
N LEU A 201 -19.45 17.05 20.63
CA LEU A 201 -20.03 16.67 21.90
C LEU A 201 -20.59 15.25 21.84
N TYR A 202 -20.19 14.44 22.82
CA TYR A 202 -20.68 13.08 23.03
C TYR A 202 -21.47 12.97 24.33
N ILE A 203 -22.62 12.31 24.27
CA ILE A 203 -23.50 12.02 25.41
C ILE A 203 -23.52 10.51 25.64
N TYR A 204 -22.87 10.06 26.71
CA TYR A 204 -22.95 8.67 27.16
C TYR A 204 -24.01 8.56 28.23
N TYR A 205 -24.96 7.64 28.05
CA TYR A 205 -26.08 7.51 28.97
C TYR A 205 -26.46 6.05 29.16
N TRP A 206 -26.96 5.75 30.36
CA TRP A 206 -27.32 4.40 30.78
C TRP A 206 -28.84 4.27 30.99
N PRO A 207 -29.36 3.05 31.18
CA PRO A 207 -30.77 2.85 31.50
C PRO A 207 -31.25 3.78 32.63
N GLY A 208 -32.33 4.51 32.38
CA GLY A 208 -32.83 5.57 33.27
C GLY A 208 -32.60 6.99 32.76
N VAL A 209 -31.91 7.16 31.64
CA VAL A 209 -31.83 8.43 30.91
C VAL A 209 -32.51 8.30 29.55
N THR A 210 -33.21 9.34 29.13
CA THR A 210 -33.77 9.43 27.78
C THR A 210 -33.30 10.73 27.15
N LEU A 211 -32.54 10.62 26.06
CA LEU A 211 -32.11 11.73 25.23
C LEU A 211 -33.18 12.04 24.17
N ARG A 212 -33.46 13.31 23.92
CA ARG A 212 -34.31 13.74 22.81
C ARG A 212 -33.45 13.95 21.58
N SER A 213 -33.90 13.46 20.43
CA SER A 213 -33.17 13.55 19.15
C SER A 213 -33.04 14.96 18.56
N ALA A 214 -33.67 15.97 19.16
CA ALA A 214 -33.58 17.34 18.66
C ALA A 214 -32.12 17.83 18.74
N ASN A 215 -31.59 18.27 17.58
CA ASN A 215 -30.21 18.71 17.38
C ASN A 215 -29.15 17.61 17.56
N ILE A 216 -29.50 16.32 17.58
CA ILE A 216 -28.52 15.24 17.49
C ILE A 216 -28.04 15.13 16.04
N VAL A 217 -26.75 14.93 15.85
CA VAL A 217 -26.09 14.79 14.55
C VAL A 217 -25.26 13.51 14.59
N ALA A 218 -25.60 12.53 13.76
CA ALA A 218 -24.88 11.25 13.71
C ALA A 218 -23.58 11.34 12.90
N GLU A 219 -23.54 12.23 11.90
CA GLU A 219 -22.35 12.48 11.08
C GLU A 219 -21.17 12.92 11.96
N ASP A 220 -19.97 12.46 11.61
CA ASP A 220 -18.71 12.76 12.32
C ASP A 220 -18.62 12.20 13.76
N SER A 221 -19.33 11.11 14.06
CA SER A 221 -19.38 10.55 15.43
C SER A 221 -18.34 9.45 15.71
N ILE A 222 -17.29 9.37 14.88
CA ILE A 222 -16.17 8.42 15.01
C ILE A 222 -14.92 9.22 15.37
N PHE A 223 -14.21 8.86 16.44
CA PHE A 223 -13.01 9.55 16.89
C PHE A 223 -11.96 8.58 17.45
N GLY A 224 -10.72 9.04 17.63
CA GLY A 224 -9.63 8.23 18.19
C GLY A 224 -9.03 7.25 17.17
N HIS A 225 -8.49 6.11 17.63
CA HIS A 225 -7.86 5.13 16.73
C HIS A 225 -8.79 4.52 15.65
N PRO A 226 -10.12 4.38 15.83
CA PRO A 226 -11.02 4.04 14.73
C PRO A 226 -11.09 5.10 13.61
N ALA A 227 -10.61 6.32 13.83
CA ALA A 227 -10.54 7.32 12.76
C ALA A 227 -9.33 7.14 11.83
N LEU A 228 -8.35 6.30 12.18
CA LEU A 228 -7.12 6.13 11.39
C LEU A 228 -7.39 5.51 10.01
N PRO A 229 -6.77 6.02 8.93
CA PRO A 229 -6.83 5.38 7.61
C PRO A 229 -6.33 3.93 7.61
N GLU A 230 -5.46 3.53 8.53
CA GLU A 230 -4.88 2.19 8.64
C GLU A 230 -5.82 1.17 9.31
N VAL A 231 -6.76 1.63 10.12
CA VAL A 231 -7.70 0.78 10.88
C VAL A 231 -8.94 0.47 10.04
N ILE A 232 -9.44 -0.76 10.11
CA ILE A 232 -10.73 -1.14 9.54
C ILE A 232 -11.81 -0.82 10.57
N THR A 233 -12.58 0.24 10.32
CA THR A 233 -13.62 0.71 11.22
C THR A 233 -14.95 0.08 10.85
N VAL A 234 -15.63 -0.52 11.83
CA VAL A 234 -16.81 -1.36 11.60
C VAL A 234 -18.06 -0.77 12.23
N GLY A 235 -19.02 -0.40 11.37
CA GLY A 235 -20.36 0.02 11.76
C GLY A 235 -21.29 -1.17 12.03
N ALA A 236 -22.36 -0.91 12.79
CA ALA A 236 -23.32 -1.93 13.20
C ALA A 236 -24.56 -1.94 12.30
N VAL A 237 -24.85 -3.11 11.72
CA VAL A 237 -26.01 -3.33 10.87
C VAL A 237 -26.95 -4.34 11.51
N GLY A 238 -28.20 -3.93 11.63
CA GLY A 238 -29.32 -4.75 12.08
C GLY A 238 -29.99 -5.49 10.93
N THR A 239 -30.81 -6.50 11.27
CA THR A 239 -31.61 -7.27 10.31
C THR A 239 -33.10 -7.01 10.51
N GLY A 240 -33.76 -6.50 9.47
CA GLY A 240 -35.20 -6.27 9.46
C GLY A 240 -35.99 -7.58 9.33
N GLU A 241 -37.29 -7.54 9.66
CA GLU A 241 -38.18 -8.71 9.57
C GLU A 241 -38.31 -9.28 8.14
N SER A 242 -38.07 -8.46 7.12
CA SER A 242 -38.03 -8.84 5.70
C SER A 242 -36.70 -9.43 5.25
N GLY A 243 -35.68 -9.44 6.11
CA GLY A 243 -34.30 -9.80 5.76
C GLY A 243 -33.49 -8.66 5.15
N ASP A 244 -34.03 -7.43 5.13
CA ASP A 244 -33.29 -6.25 4.71
C ASP A 244 -32.31 -5.79 5.80
N TYR A 245 -31.20 -5.20 5.39
CA TYR A 245 -30.19 -4.64 6.29
C TYR A 245 -30.40 -3.13 6.48
N TYR A 246 -30.21 -2.63 7.70
CA TYR A 246 -30.26 -1.20 8.00
C TYR A 246 -29.15 -0.85 8.99
N ILE A 247 -28.61 0.37 8.90
CA ILE A 247 -27.65 0.86 9.89
C ILE A 247 -28.35 1.04 11.23
N GLU A 248 -27.77 0.50 12.30
CA GLU A 248 -28.31 0.71 13.64
C GLU A 248 -28.22 2.18 14.03
N TYR A 249 -29.27 2.72 14.65
CA TYR A 249 -29.38 4.16 14.90
C TYR A 249 -28.28 4.70 15.82
N PHE A 250 -27.72 3.85 16.68
CA PHE A 250 -26.61 4.18 17.56
C PHE A 250 -25.26 4.05 16.87
N SER A 251 -25.16 3.35 15.72
CA SER A 251 -23.87 3.13 15.07
C SER A 251 -23.27 4.47 14.71
N SER A 252 -22.05 4.71 15.16
CA SER A 252 -21.30 5.87 14.73
C SER A 252 -21.01 5.79 13.22
N VAL A 253 -21.06 6.94 12.55
CA VAL A 253 -20.86 7.07 11.11
C VAL A 253 -19.90 8.22 10.84
N GLY A 254 -19.22 8.17 9.70
CA GLY A 254 -18.33 9.26 9.32
C GLY A 254 -19.00 10.31 8.42
N PRO A 255 -18.22 11.14 7.71
CA PRO A 255 -16.75 11.12 7.65
C PRO A 255 -16.11 11.48 9.01
N VAL A 256 -14.78 11.44 9.13
CA VAL A 256 -14.11 12.04 10.30
C VAL A 256 -13.37 13.31 9.90
N THR A 257 -13.65 14.42 10.58
CA THR A 257 -13.02 15.71 10.29
C THR A 257 -11.96 16.05 11.34
N LEU A 258 -10.70 16.17 10.88
CA LEU A 258 -9.58 16.59 11.71
C LEU A 258 -9.14 18.01 11.38
N SER A 259 -8.66 18.72 12.39
CA SER A 259 -8.11 20.07 12.28
C SER A 259 -6.59 20.11 12.35
N TYR A 260 -5.96 19.13 13.01
CA TYR A 260 -4.51 19.08 13.21
C TYR A 260 -3.91 17.72 12.81
N PRO A 261 -2.63 17.70 12.37
CA PRO A 261 -1.70 18.84 12.20
C PRO A 261 -2.05 19.76 11.02
N SER A 262 -2.94 19.32 10.14
CA SER A 262 -3.57 20.09 9.08
C SER A 262 -4.99 19.58 8.85
N PRO A 263 -5.91 20.40 8.32
CA PRO A 263 -7.26 19.95 8.03
C PRO A 263 -7.28 18.71 7.12
N GLU A 264 -7.98 17.68 7.56
CA GLU A 264 -8.10 16.39 6.88
C GLU A 264 -9.54 15.87 7.03
N ILE A 265 -10.10 15.28 5.99
CA ILE A 265 -11.37 14.55 6.05
C ILE A 265 -11.07 13.10 5.72
N ARG A 266 -11.31 12.21 6.66
CA ARG A 266 -11.07 10.77 6.51
C ARG A 266 -12.37 10.07 6.12
N PRO A 267 -12.35 9.26 5.05
CA PRO A 267 -13.51 8.46 4.67
C PRO A 267 -13.66 7.31 5.68
N LYS A 268 -14.59 7.48 6.61
CA LYS A 268 -15.08 6.47 7.55
C LYS A 268 -16.61 6.45 7.51
N THR A 269 -17.30 5.40 7.91
CA THR A 269 -16.85 4.04 8.30
C THR A 269 -16.23 3.27 7.13
N ASP A 270 -15.46 2.19 7.37
CA ASP A 270 -14.90 1.35 6.30
C ASP A 270 -15.83 0.21 5.86
N LEU A 271 -16.44 -0.48 6.83
CA LEU A 271 -17.24 -1.67 6.59
C LEU A 271 -18.39 -1.76 7.59
N SER A 272 -19.39 -2.57 7.26
CA SER A 272 -20.48 -2.93 8.15
C SER A 272 -20.42 -4.40 8.55
N GLY A 273 -20.73 -4.68 9.81
CA GLY A 273 -20.90 -6.03 10.35
C GLY A 273 -22.25 -6.22 11.02
N ILE A 274 -22.71 -7.47 11.11
CA ILE A 274 -23.98 -7.81 11.77
C ILE A 274 -23.86 -7.61 13.28
N ASP A 275 -24.89 -7.04 13.89
CA ASP A 275 -25.07 -6.99 15.33
C ASP A 275 -26.29 -7.84 15.79
N GLY A 276 -26.60 -7.80 17.08
CA GLY A 276 -27.79 -8.47 17.63
C GLY A 276 -27.76 -10.00 17.58
N VAL A 277 -26.56 -10.58 17.51
CA VAL A 277 -26.34 -12.02 17.32
C VAL A 277 -26.46 -12.82 18.60
N SER A 278 -26.80 -14.09 18.47
CA SER A 278 -26.87 -14.99 19.60
C SER A 278 -25.49 -15.36 20.13
N VAL A 279 -25.33 -15.31 21.45
CA VAL A 279 -24.14 -15.75 22.18
C VAL A 279 -24.57 -16.62 23.36
N THR A 280 -23.69 -17.47 23.89
CA THR A 280 -23.95 -18.30 25.07
C THR A 280 -24.18 -17.47 26.33
N GLY A 281 -23.78 -16.19 26.31
CA GLY A 281 -24.07 -15.22 27.36
C GLY A 281 -23.30 -15.46 28.66
N ALA A 282 -22.13 -16.10 28.57
CA ALA A 282 -21.28 -16.39 29.72
C ALA A 282 -21.09 -15.13 30.60
N GLY A 283 -21.51 -15.20 31.86
CA GLY A 283 -21.36 -14.12 32.84
C GLY A 283 -22.58 -13.21 33.08
N GLY A 284 -23.75 -13.47 32.49
CA GLY A 284 -25.03 -12.84 32.89
C GLY A 284 -25.53 -11.69 32.00
N ILE A 285 -25.03 -11.63 30.78
CA ILE A 285 -25.47 -10.77 29.67
C ILE A 285 -26.62 -11.44 28.90
N SER A 286 -27.34 -10.64 28.10
CA SER A 286 -28.42 -11.11 27.20
C SER A 286 -27.94 -12.23 26.27
N GLU A 287 -28.83 -13.19 25.95
CA GLU A 287 -28.59 -14.23 24.92
C GLU A 287 -28.36 -13.64 23.51
N ARG A 288 -28.54 -12.32 23.36
CA ARG A 288 -28.15 -11.56 22.17
C ARG A 288 -27.20 -10.42 22.52
N PHE A 289 -26.15 -10.28 21.72
CA PHE A 289 -25.13 -9.23 21.83
C PHE A 289 -25.27 -8.23 20.67
N TYR A 290 -25.43 -6.95 21.01
CA TYR A 290 -25.70 -5.83 20.10
C TYR A 290 -24.54 -4.83 20.14
N GLY A 291 -24.52 -3.91 19.17
CA GLY A 291 -23.53 -2.83 19.13
C GLY A 291 -22.44 -3.05 18.09
N THR A 292 -21.66 -2.01 17.80
CA THR A 292 -20.46 -2.13 16.97
C THR A 292 -19.45 -3.13 17.56
N SER A 293 -19.48 -3.34 18.88
CA SER A 293 -18.75 -4.39 19.60
C SER A 293 -19.12 -5.81 19.18
N ALA A 294 -20.35 -6.04 18.70
CA ALA A 294 -20.75 -7.30 18.09
C ALA A 294 -20.34 -7.35 16.61
N SER A 295 -20.36 -6.22 15.90
CA SER A 295 -20.08 -6.15 14.47
C SER A 295 -18.59 -6.27 14.12
N SER A 296 -17.69 -5.62 14.87
CA SER A 296 -16.24 -5.68 14.63
C SER A 296 -15.64 -7.10 14.67
N PRO A 297 -15.98 -7.99 15.64
CA PRO A 297 -15.45 -9.34 15.63
C PRO A 297 -15.98 -10.19 14.48
N HIS A 298 -17.14 -9.90 13.88
CA HIS A 298 -17.57 -10.59 12.65
C HIS A 298 -16.64 -10.30 11.48
N VAL A 299 -16.29 -9.03 11.27
CA VAL A 299 -15.36 -8.61 10.21
C VAL A 299 -13.98 -9.21 10.46
N ALA A 300 -13.47 -9.12 11.69
CA ALA A 300 -12.18 -9.72 12.06
C ALA A 300 -12.15 -11.24 11.85
N ALA A 301 -13.21 -11.95 12.22
CA ALA A 301 -13.30 -13.40 12.07
C ALA A 301 -13.38 -13.83 10.61
N ILE A 302 -14.13 -13.11 9.76
CA ILE A 302 -14.19 -13.38 8.32
C ILE A 302 -12.83 -13.14 7.67
N ALA A 303 -12.15 -12.04 8.04
CA ALA A 303 -10.80 -11.76 7.58
C ALA A 303 -9.83 -12.91 7.94
N GLY A 304 -9.80 -13.33 9.20
CA GLY A 304 -8.97 -14.45 9.66
C GLY A 304 -9.32 -15.78 8.97
N LEU A 305 -10.61 -16.07 8.78
CA LEU A 305 -11.07 -17.28 8.10
C LEU A 305 -10.59 -17.34 6.65
N VAL A 306 -10.80 -16.27 5.88
CA VAL A 306 -10.38 -16.23 4.47
C VAL A 306 -8.86 -16.18 4.34
N TRP A 307 -8.18 -15.42 5.20
CA TRP A 307 -6.72 -15.35 5.20
C TRP A 307 -6.09 -16.72 5.47
N SER A 308 -6.68 -17.54 6.36
CA SER A 308 -6.22 -18.91 6.61
C SER A 308 -6.27 -19.81 5.36
N ALA A 309 -7.16 -19.51 4.41
CA ALA A 309 -7.28 -20.23 3.14
C ALA A 309 -6.35 -19.67 2.04
N SER A 310 -5.78 -18.49 2.23
CA SER A 310 -4.87 -17.81 1.30
C SER A 310 -3.66 -17.21 2.04
N PRO A 311 -2.82 -18.05 2.68
CA PRO A 311 -1.73 -17.60 3.55
C PRO A 311 -0.60 -16.85 2.81
N GLU A 312 -0.61 -16.85 1.48
CA GLU A 312 0.32 -16.09 0.65
C GLU A 312 -0.03 -14.60 0.51
N LYS A 313 -1.24 -14.18 0.93
CA LYS A 313 -1.71 -12.79 0.86
C LYS A 313 -1.21 -11.99 2.07
N SER A 314 -0.94 -10.70 1.87
CA SER A 314 -0.63 -9.76 2.95
C SER A 314 -1.89 -9.27 3.68
N ALA A 315 -1.75 -8.63 4.82
CA ALA A 315 -2.83 -7.94 5.52
C ALA A 315 -3.54 -6.93 4.59
N MET A 316 -2.77 -6.15 3.83
CA MET A 316 -3.33 -5.17 2.89
C MET A 316 -4.13 -5.83 1.76
N ASP A 317 -3.70 -7.00 1.28
CA ASP A 317 -4.46 -7.79 0.30
C ASP A 317 -5.79 -8.27 0.89
N ILE A 318 -5.79 -8.76 2.13
CA ILE A 318 -7.00 -9.21 2.84
C ILE A 318 -7.93 -8.03 3.12
N ARG A 319 -7.41 -6.87 3.54
CA ARG A 319 -8.16 -5.62 3.69
C ARG A 319 -8.85 -5.23 2.39
N ARG A 320 -8.11 -5.26 1.27
CA ARG A 320 -8.66 -4.94 -0.04
C ARG A 320 -9.75 -5.93 -0.47
N LEU A 321 -9.57 -7.21 -0.17
CA LEU A 321 -10.59 -8.23 -0.43
C LEU A 321 -11.86 -8.00 0.39
N LEU A 322 -11.78 -7.58 1.65
CA LEU A 322 -12.96 -7.19 2.43
C LEU A 322 -13.76 -6.09 1.72
N TYR A 323 -13.08 -5.03 1.28
CA TYR A 323 -13.73 -3.89 0.61
C TYR A 323 -14.38 -4.28 -0.72
N THR A 324 -13.65 -5.01 -1.56
CA THR A 324 -14.12 -5.34 -2.92
C THR A 324 -15.13 -6.49 -2.97
N SER A 325 -15.27 -7.25 -1.89
CA SER A 325 -16.20 -8.39 -1.81
C SER A 325 -17.44 -8.13 -0.98
N SER A 326 -17.51 -7.00 -0.26
CA SER A 326 -18.68 -6.66 0.56
C SER A 326 -19.94 -6.48 -0.29
N THR A 327 -21.08 -6.78 0.34
CA THR A 327 -22.39 -6.47 -0.20
C THR A 327 -22.68 -5.00 0.02
N ASP A 328 -22.68 -4.25 -1.08
CA ASP A 328 -22.99 -2.83 -1.11
C ASP A 328 -24.36 -2.54 -0.49
N LEU A 329 -24.40 -1.58 0.43
CA LEU A 329 -25.59 -1.14 1.16
C LEU A 329 -25.62 0.39 1.14
N GLY A 330 -26.80 0.99 1.00
CA GLY A 330 -26.91 2.45 0.94
C GLY A 330 -26.74 2.98 -0.49
N GLU A 331 -25.89 3.99 -0.65
CA GLU A 331 -25.61 4.57 -1.97
C GLU A 331 -24.59 3.70 -2.72
N PRO A 332 -24.73 3.49 -4.05
CA PRO A 332 -23.84 2.59 -4.77
C PRO A 332 -22.35 2.95 -4.62
N GLY A 333 -21.57 1.99 -4.14
CA GLY A 333 -20.13 2.13 -3.90
C GLY A 333 -19.81 2.42 -2.44
N TYR A 334 -18.79 3.25 -2.21
CA TYR A 334 -18.43 3.66 -0.85
C TYR A 334 -19.36 4.79 -0.38
N ASP A 335 -19.90 4.68 0.84
CA ASP A 335 -20.53 5.78 1.56
C ASP A 335 -20.08 5.84 3.03
N THR A 336 -20.28 6.98 3.70
CA THR A 336 -19.78 7.20 5.06
C THR A 336 -20.62 6.53 6.16
N VAL A 337 -21.75 5.92 5.79
CA VAL A 337 -22.69 5.26 6.70
C VAL A 337 -22.40 3.76 6.77
N PHE A 338 -22.37 3.09 5.62
CA PHE A 338 -22.16 1.64 5.50
C PHE A 338 -20.72 1.27 5.13
N GLY A 339 -19.90 2.26 4.72
CA GLY A 339 -18.56 2.02 4.18
C GLY A 339 -18.62 1.37 2.80
N TYR A 340 -17.82 0.33 2.57
CA TYR A 340 -17.94 -0.56 1.41
C TYR A 340 -19.09 -1.58 1.50
N GLY A 341 -19.90 -1.50 2.57
CA GLY A 341 -21.07 -2.34 2.78
C GLY A 341 -20.86 -3.47 3.77
N LEU A 342 -21.77 -4.43 3.75
CA LEU A 342 -21.80 -5.58 4.66
C LEU A 342 -20.79 -6.65 4.23
N VAL A 343 -19.91 -7.05 5.14
CA VAL A 343 -18.92 -8.10 4.88
C VAL A 343 -19.55 -9.42 4.43
N ASP A 344 -18.99 -10.04 3.38
CA ASP A 344 -19.47 -11.29 2.79
C ASP A 344 -18.34 -12.32 2.68
N ALA A 345 -18.33 -13.30 3.57
CA ALA A 345 -17.28 -14.32 3.65
C ALA A 345 -17.18 -15.18 2.38
N LEU A 346 -18.31 -15.52 1.74
CA LEU A 346 -18.31 -16.39 0.58
C LEU A 346 -17.74 -15.62 -0.62
N ARG A 347 -18.23 -14.41 -0.87
CA ARG A 347 -17.74 -13.57 -1.97
C ARG A 347 -16.28 -13.19 -1.76
N MET A 348 -15.83 -12.97 -0.52
CA MET A 348 -14.43 -12.72 -0.20
C MET A 348 -13.56 -13.94 -0.54
N HIS A 349 -13.96 -15.15 -0.13
CA HIS A 349 -13.24 -16.38 -0.44
C HIS A 349 -13.18 -16.67 -1.95
N GLU A 350 -14.30 -16.45 -2.66
CA GLU A 350 -14.38 -16.60 -4.11
C GLU A 350 -13.42 -15.62 -4.81
N GLN A 351 -13.35 -14.36 -4.37
CA GLN A 351 -12.41 -13.40 -4.93
C GLN A 351 -10.96 -13.72 -4.60
N ALA A 352 -10.67 -14.17 -3.37
CA ALA A 352 -9.33 -14.56 -2.94
C ALA A 352 -8.75 -15.71 -3.77
N SER A 353 -9.62 -16.63 -4.19
CA SER A 353 -9.29 -17.86 -4.91
C SER A 353 -9.45 -17.77 -6.43
N ALA A 354 -10.00 -16.67 -6.94
CA ALA A 354 -10.27 -16.51 -8.36
C ALA A 354 -9.01 -16.14 -9.15
N ASP A 355 -8.98 -16.57 -10.42
CA ASP A 355 -7.92 -16.16 -11.33
C ASP A 355 -7.85 -14.63 -11.46
N PRO A 356 -6.64 -14.05 -11.54
CA PRO A 356 -6.46 -12.62 -11.79
C PRO A 356 -7.18 -12.13 -13.04
N SER A 357 -7.83 -10.96 -12.92
CA SER A 357 -8.39 -10.25 -14.06
C SER A 357 -7.34 -9.39 -14.75
N THR A 358 -7.62 -8.94 -15.97
CA THR A 358 -6.79 -7.95 -16.66
C THR A 358 -7.66 -6.77 -17.09
N PHE A 359 -7.36 -5.59 -16.57
CA PHE A 359 -7.97 -4.32 -16.98
C PHE A 359 -7.14 -3.64 -18.05
N THR A 360 -7.81 -3.07 -19.04
CA THR A 360 -7.17 -2.31 -20.12
C THR A 360 -7.34 -0.81 -19.90
N VAL A 361 -6.25 -0.07 -19.97
CA VAL A 361 -6.26 1.39 -19.83
C VAL A 361 -5.91 2.06 -21.15
N LYS A 362 -6.77 2.97 -21.60
CA LYS A 362 -6.57 3.75 -22.85
C LYS A 362 -7.11 5.17 -22.69
N THR A 363 -6.27 6.15 -22.99
CA THR A 363 -6.62 7.59 -22.90
C THR A 363 -7.78 8.03 -23.81
N ASP A 364 -8.11 7.25 -24.85
CA ASP A 364 -9.23 7.52 -25.76
C ASP A 364 -10.58 6.97 -25.27
N GLY A 365 -10.60 6.32 -24.10
CA GLY A 365 -11.80 5.72 -23.51
C GLY A 365 -12.25 4.41 -24.18
N SER A 366 -11.45 3.82 -25.07
CA SER A 366 -11.76 2.51 -25.68
C SER A 366 -11.23 1.31 -24.89
N GLY A 367 -10.67 1.55 -23.70
CA GLY A 367 -10.30 0.54 -22.71
C GLY A 367 -11.39 0.38 -21.66
N ASP A 368 -11.15 -0.48 -20.68
CA ASP A 368 -12.03 -0.60 -19.50
C ASP A 368 -12.00 0.68 -18.67
N PHE A 369 -10.84 1.34 -18.62
CA PHE A 369 -10.64 2.61 -17.91
C PHE A 369 -9.87 3.64 -18.75
N PRO A 370 -10.14 4.95 -18.58
CA PRO A 370 -9.35 6.01 -19.18
C PRO A 370 -8.09 6.40 -18.36
N SER A 371 -8.08 6.09 -17.07
CA SER A 371 -7.01 6.38 -16.09
C SER A 371 -6.42 5.10 -15.52
N ILE A 372 -5.14 5.16 -15.13
CA ILE A 372 -4.47 4.06 -14.44
C ILE A 372 -4.94 3.98 -12.98
N SER A 373 -5.11 5.11 -12.30
CA SER A 373 -5.66 5.18 -10.93
C SER A 373 -7.05 4.56 -10.84
N ASP A 374 -7.96 4.81 -11.79
CA ASP A 374 -9.30 4.19 -11.80
C ASP A 374 -9.22 2.66 -11.91
N ALA A 375 -8.30 2.16 -12.74
CA ALA A 375 -8.07 0.72 -12.90
C ALA A 375 -7.47 0.11 -11.62
N ILE A 376 -6.54 0.80 -10.95
CA ILE A 376 -6.03 0.41 -9.64
C ILE A 376 -7.21 0.35 -8.66
N ASN A 377 -7.97 1.43 -8.50
CA ASN A 377 -9.09 1.54 -7.57
C ASN A 377 -10.23 0.55 -7.81
N SER A 378 -10.28 -0.09 -8.98
CA SER A 378 -11.25 -1.14 -9.31
C SER A 378 -10.68 -2.56 -9.19
N SER A 379 -9.37 -2.69 -8.96
CA SER A 379 -8.66 -3.96 -8.93
C SER A 379 -8.63 -4.63 -7.57
N ARG A 380 -8.33 -5.93 -7.58
CA ARG A 380 -8.03 -6.75 -6.40
C ARG A 380 -6.60 -7.30 -6.47
N PRO A 381 -6.05 -7.80 -5.35
CA PRO A 381 -4.73 -8.41 -5.34
C PRO A 381 -4.57 -9.51 -6.39
N GLY A 382 -3.48 -9.45 -7.13
CA GLY A 382 -3.12 -10.35 -8.22
C GLY A 382 -3.51 -9.85 -9.62
N ASP A 383 -4.47 -8.92 -9.73
CA ASP A 383 -4.94 -8.42 -11.03
C ASP A 383 -3.82 -7.75 -11.85
N SER A 384 -4.03 -7.72 -13.16
CA SER A 384 -3.15 -7.04 -14.10
C SER A 384 -3.80 -5.77 -14.68
N ILE A 385 -3.00 -4.73 -14.85
CA ILE A 385 -3.37 -3.50 -15.54
C ILE A 385 -2.49 -3.36 -16.78
N LEU A 386 -3.11 -3.49 -17.95
CA LEU A 386 -2.47 -3.41 -19.25
C LEU A 386 -2.71 -2.02 -19.87
N VAL A 387 -1.69 -1.18 -19.84
CA VAL A 387 -1.76 0.22 -20.24
C VAL A 387 -1.29 0.38 -21.69
N TYR A 388 -2.15 0.90 -22.55
CA TYR A 388 -1.83 1.09 -23.96
C TYR A 388 -1.06 2.39 -24.21
N PRO A 389 -0.35 2.51 -25.37
CA PRO A 389 0.42 3.68 -25.72
C PRO A 389 -0.34 5.00 -25.54
N GLY A 390 0.33 5.98 -24.93
CA GLY A 390 -0.26 7.24 -24.52
C GLY A 390 0.62 7.97 -23.51
N THR A 391 0.19 9.19 -23.15
CA THR A 391 0.76 9.93 -22.03
C THR A 391 -0.29 10.06 -20.94
N TYR A 392 0.05 9.58 -19.75
CA TYR A 392 -0.79 9.60 -18.55
C TYR A 392 -0.15 10.57 -17.56
N ARG A 393 -0.94 11.50 -17.02
CA ARG A 393 -0.48 12.45 -16.01
C ARG A 393 -1.21 12.12 -14.71
N GLU A 394 -0.56 11.34 -13.85
CA GLU A 394 -1.14 10.75 -12.66
C GLU A 394 -0.01 10.51 -11.63
N ASN A 395 -0.34 10.55 -10.34
CA ASN A 395 0.49 9.97 -9.27
C ASN A 395 -0.25 8.70 -8.81
N LEU A 396 0.45 7.56 -8.79
CA LEU A 396 -0.16 6.25 -8.65
C LEU A 396 0.23 5.58 -7.33
N ASP A 397 -0.77 5.29 -6.50
CA ASP A 397 -0.60 4.53 -5.27
C ASP A 397 -0.89 3.05 -5.52
N VAL A 398 0.11 2.20 -5.27
CA VAL A 398 0.04 0.76 -5.47
C VAL A 398 0.20 0.08 -4.11
N SER A 399 -0.94 -0.11 -3.44
CA SER A 399 -0.99 -0.63 -2.06
C SER A 399 -1.30 -2.13 -1.95
N TRP A 400 -1.73 -2.78 -3.02
CA TRP A 400 -1.89 -4.25 -3.08
C TRP A 400 -1.17 -4.84 -4.29
N ALA A 401 -0.95 -6.15 -4.26
CA ALA A 401 -0.17 -6.85 -5.29
C ALA A 401 -0.81 -6.69 -6.68
N LEU A 402 -0.16 -5.96 -7.60
CA LEU A 402 -0.66 -5.74 -8.96
C LEU A 402 0.43 -5.93 -10.02
N ASN A 403 0.04 -6.38 -11.21
CA ASN A 403 0.91 -6.39 -12.38
C ASN A 403 0.52 -5.27 -13.36
N ILE A 404 1.23 -4.14 -13.27
CA ILE A 404 1.01 -2.96 -14.09
C ILE A 404 2.06 -2.97 -15.22
N SER A 405 1.59 -3.02 -16.46
CA SER A 405 2.49 -3.15 -17.62
C SER A 405 2.05 -2.35 -18.83
N SER A 406 3.02 -1.80 -19.54
CA SER A 406 2.81 -1.19 -20.85
C SER A 406 2.56 -2.27 -21.91
N ALA A 407 1.47 -2.14 -22.67
CA ALA A 407 1.09 -3.06 -23.73
C ALA A 407 2.09 -3.12 -24.89
N SER A 408 2.84 -2.04 -25.14
CA SER A 408 3.88 -2.02 -26.17
C SER A 408 5.18 -2.69 -25.71
N GLY A 409 5.41 -2.76 -24.38
CA GLY A 409 6.70 -3.11 -23.78
C GLY A 409 7.83 -2.11 -24.07
N LYS A 410 7.51 -0.96 -24.69
CA LYS A 410 8.47 0.08 -25.04
C LYS A 410 8.21 1.33 -24.20
N PRO A 411 9.15 1.72 -23.32
CA PRO A 411 9.00 2.90 -22.45
C PRO A 411 8.66 4.20 -23.17
N GLU A 412 9.08 4.36 -24.43
CA GLU A 412 8.80 5.55 -25.24
C GLU A 412 7.35 5.66 -25.71
N ASP A 413 6.61 4.55 -25.78
CA ASP A 413 5.23 4.53 -26.30
C ASP A 413 4.19 4.80 -25.20
N THR A 414 4.50 4.44 -23.94
CA THR A 414 3.59 4.57 -22.78
C THR A 414 4.29 5.34 -21.68
N VAL A 415 3.97 6.64 -21.57
CA VAL A 415 4.68 7.60 -20.73
C VAL A 415 3.80 8.04 -19.56
N LEU A 416 4.32 7.98 -18.35
CA LEU A 416 3.73 8.51 -17.13
C LEU A 416 4.48 9.76 -16.67
N GLU A 417 3.73 10.82 -16.38
CA GLU A 417 4.20 12.08 -15.83
C GLU A 417 3.54 12.33 -14.48
N ALA A 418 4.29 12.80 -13.49
CA ALA A 418 3.71 13.21 -12.23
C ALA A 418 2.67 14.33 -12.46
N GLU A 419 1.51 14.21 -11.81
CA GLU A 419 0.51 15.29 -11.78
C GLU A 419 0.92 16.34 -10.76
N ASN A 420 1.23 15.91 -9.54
CA ASN A 420 1.93 16.65 -8.51
C ASN A 420 3.41 16.26 -8.49
N SER A 421 4.30 17.22 -8.78
CA SER A 421 5.74 16.96 -8.80
C SER A 421 6.32 16.66 -7.42
N GLU A 422 5.66 17.08 -6.33
CA GLU A 422 6.15 16.81 -4.97
C GLU A 422 5.80 15.39 -4.48
N GLU A 423 5.08 14.62 -5.30
CA GLU A 423 4.73 13.22 -5.04
C GLU A 423 5.44 12.28 -6.03
N PRO A 424 5.67 11.01 -5.68
CA PRO A 424 6.24 10.04 -6.61
C PRO A 424 5.27 9.74 -7.76
N VAL A 425 5.77 9.33 -8.94
CA VAL A 425 4.87 8.89 -10.04
C VAL A 425 4.24 7.54 -9.68
N PHE A 426 5.04 6.63 -9.12
CA PHE A 426 4.56 5.41 -8.47
C PHE A 426 4.99 5.42 -7.00
N HIS A 427 4.03 5.39 -6.08
CA HIS A 427 4.23 5.02 -4.68
C HIS A 427 3.80 3.57 -4.50
N VAL A 428 4.73 2.70 -4.12
CA VAL A 428 4.50 1.27 -3.99
C VAL A 428 4.72 0.86 -2.55
N THR A 429 3.63 0.56 -1.86
CA THR A 429 3.62 -0.05 -0.52
C THR A 429 3.20 -1.52 -0.59
N ALA A 430 2.71 -1.97 -1.75
CA ALA A 430 2.36 -3.36 -2.00
C ALA A 430 3.58 -4.28 -2.01
N ASN A 431 3.42 -5.48 -1.47
CA ASN A 431 4.29 -6.61 -1.78
C ASN A 431 3.95 -7.20 -3.15
N SER A 432 4.94 -7.81 -3.81
CA SER A 432 4.76 -8.56 -5.07
C SER A 432 4.16 -7.75 -6.23
N ALA A 433 4.26 -6.41 -6.20
CA ALA A 433 3.84 -5.58 -7.33
C ALA A 433 4.86 -5.67 -8.48
N LYS A 434 4.38 -5.57 -9.72
CA LYS A 434 5.21 -5.52 -10.92
C LYS A 434 4.88 -4.28 -11.73
N ILE A 435 5.90 -3.49 -12.05
CA ILE A 435 5.80 -2.30 -12.89
C ILE A 435 6.74 -2.48 -14.07
N SER A 436 6.22 -2.46 -15.31
CA SER A 436 7.05 -2.76 -16.48
C SER A 436 6.72 -2.03 -17.78
N GLY A 437 7.77 -1.68 -18.52
CA GLY A 437 7.67 -1.15 -19.89
C GLY A 437 7.29 0.32 -19.99
N PHE A 438 7.40 1.10 -18.91
CA PHE A 438 6.96 2.50 -18.87
C PHE A 438 8.09 3.50 -19.00
N GLY A 439 7.82 4.62 -19.66
CA GLY A 439 8.59 5.85 -19.50
C GLY A 439 8.05 6.65 -18.33
N ILE A 440 8.84 6.87 -17.28
CA ILE A 440 8.43 7.51 -16.03
C ILE A 440 9.24 8.79 -15.85
N LYS A 441 8.59 9.93 -15.61
CA LYS A 441 9.30 11.20 -15.52
C LYS A 441 8.60 12.29 -14.69
N SER A 442 9.37 13.34 -14.41
CA SER A 442 8.89 14.65 -13.92
C SER A 442 8.41 14.70 -12.45
N SER A 443 9.00 13.91 -11.56
CA SER A 443 8.76 14.01 -10.11
C SER A 443 9.99 14.55 -9.34
N ALA A 444 9.79 15.55 -8.51
CA ALA A 444 10.77 16.08 -7.57
C ALA A 444 10.96 15.19 -6.32
N ARG A 445 10.07 14.21 -6.09
CA ARG A 445 10.10 13.28 -4.95
C ARG A 445 10.68 11.91 -5.29
N ALA A 446 10.19 11.24 -6.33
CA ALA A 446 10.78 10.03 -6.93
C ALA A 446 10.07 9.63 -8.24
N GLY A 447 10.77 9.05 -9.20
CA GLY A 447 10.08 8.39 -10.32
C GLY A 447 9.30 7.17 -9.83
N VAL A 448 9.96 6.29 -9.11
CA VAL A 448 9.34 5.14 -8.44
C VAL A 448 9.82 5.10 -6.99
N TYR A 449 8.90 5.04 -6.04
CA TYR A 449 9.17 4.93 -4.61
C TYR A 449 8.60 3.62 -4.10
N LEU A 450 9.46 2.71 -3.64
CA LEU A 450 9.09 1.52 -2.88
C LEU A 450 9.31 1.86 -1.39
N GLU A 451 8.25 1.78 -0.60
CA GLU A 451 8.23 2.04 0.84
C GLU A 451 7.77 0.77 1.55
N SER A 452 8.63 0.19 2.38
CA SER A 452 8.36 -1.05 3.11
C SER A 452 7.87 -2.21 2.21
N ALA A 453 8.21 -2.16 0.92
CA ALA A 453 7.72 -3.09 -0.09
C ALA A 453 8.71 -4.23 -0.31
N ALA A 454 8.18 -5.44 -0.52
CA ALA A 454 8.96 -6.63 -0.74
C ALA A 454 8.53 -7.43 -1.97
N ALA A 455 9.48 -8.17 -2.55
CA ALA A 455 9.26 -9.06 -3.70
C ALA A 455 8.69 -8.36 -4.96
N CYS A 456 8.83 -7.04 -5.07
CA CYS A 456 8.38 -6.29 -6.24
C CYS A 456 9.34 -6.42 -7.42
N MET A 457 8.82 -6.18 -8.63
CA MET A 457 9.58 -6.24 -9.88
C MET A 457 9.46 -4.93 -10.66
N LEU A 458 10.59 -4.22 -10.81
CA LEU A 458 10.71 -3.09 -11.72
C LEU A 458 11.49 -3.55 -12.96
N VAL A 459 10.81 -3.66 -14.11
CA VAL A 459 11.37 -4.30 -15.31
C VAL A 459 11.23 -3.42 -16.54
N ASN A 460 12.33 -3.17 -17.24
CA ASN A 460 12.33 -2.49 -18.55
C ASN A 460 11.58 -1.14 -18.51
N ASN A 461 11.80 -0.36 -17.46
CA ASN A 461 11.28 1.00 -17.35
C ASN A 461 12.38 2.01 -17.72
N LYS A 462 11.97 3.16 -18.25
CA LYS A 462 12.85 4.31 -18.46
C LYS A 462 12.47 5.42 -17.49
N VAL A 463 13.31 5.69 -16.49
CA VAL A 463 13.06 6.69 -15.46
C VAL A 463 13.98 7.89 -15.65
N SER A 464 13.42 9.08 -15.83
CA SER A 464 14.21 10.29 -16.14
C SER A 464 13.60 11.59 -15.65
N GLY A 465 14.43 12.59 -15.36
CA GLY A 465 13.95 13.90 -14.89
C GLY A 465 13.28 13.85 -13.51
N CYS A 466 13.69 12.90 -12.67
CA CYS A 466 13.21 12.73 -11.31
C CYS A 466 14.32 12.91 -10.26
N ASN A 467 13.94 12.99 -8.97
CA ASN A 467 14.90 13.09 -7.87
C ASN A 467 14.43 12.38 -6.57
N PRO A 468 14.93 11.16 -6.28
CA PRO A 468 15.72 10.30 -7.15
C PRO A 468 14.91 9.73 -8.33
N GLY A 469 15.57 9.02 -9.25
CA GLY A 469 14.89 8.18 -10.23
C GLY A 469 14.08 7.09 -9.55
N VAL A 470 14.75 6.25 -8.77
CA VAL A 470 14.13 5.18 -7.97
C VAL A 470 14.56 5.32 -6.52
N LEU A 471 13.60 5.25 -5.58
CA LEU A 471 13.81 5.23 -4.14
C LEU A 471 13.31 3.90 -3.59
N LEU A 472 14.16 3.18 -2.86
CA LEU A 472 13.79 2.05 -2.02
C LEU A 472 14.05 2.45 -0.56
N GLU A 473 13.02 2.41 0.27
CA GLU A 473 13.08 2.68 1.70
C GLU A 473 12.50 1.50 2.47
N GLU A 474 13.27 0.94 3.40
CA GLU A 474 12.90 -0.23 4.21
C GLU A 474 12.37 -1.39 3.34
N SER A 475 12.90 -1.52 2.12
CA SER A 475 12.34 -2.37 1.08
C SER A 475 13.30 -3.51 0.75
N PHE A 476 12.77 -4.74 0.71
CA PHE A 476 13.59 -5.95 0.68
C PHE A 476 13.21 -6.93 -0.43
N ASN A 477 14.17 -7.73 -0.90
CA ASN A 477 13.89 -8.82 -1.86
C ASN A 477 13.21 -8.35 -3.18
N ASN A 478 13.37 -7.08 -3.56
CA ASN A 478 12.85 -6.54 -4.81
C ASN A 478 13.82 -6.79 -5.97
N THR A 479 13.32 -6.85 -7.20
CA THR A 479 14.12 -7.03 -8.41
C THR A 479 14.00 -5.82 -9.32
N LEU A 480 15.13 -5.16 -9.58
CA LEU A 480 15.30 -4.09 -10.55
C LEU A 480 16.14 -4.63 -11.70
N THR A 481 15.56 -4.81 -12.87
CA THR A 481 16.30 -5.34 -14.03
C THR A 481 15.87 -4.77 -15.37
N GLY A 482 16.85 -4.54 -16.26
CA GLY A 482 16.60 -4.01 -17.60
C GLY A 482 16.13 -2.55 -17.62
N ASN A 483 16.22 -1.81 -16.50
CA ASN A 483 15.74 -0.44 -16.45
C ASN A 483 16.80 0.55 -16.96
N ASN A 484 16.36 1.59 -17.66
CA ASN A 484 17.17 2.73 -18.00
C ASN A 484 16.85 3.88 -17.03
N ILE A 485 17.73 4.13 -16.08
CA ILE A 485 17.55 5.17 -15.06
C ILE A 485 18.57 6.26 -15.38
N SER A 486 18.14 7.28 -16.11
CA SER A 486 19.04 8.30 -16.66
C SER A 486 18.49 9.72 -16.56
N ASN A 487 19.37 10.71 -16.51
CA ASN A 487 19.01 12.14 -16.38
C ASN A 487 18.23 12.46 -15.10
N ASN A 488 18.58 11.79 -13.99
CA ASN A 488 18.09 12.11 -12.66
C ASN A 488 19.21 12.75 -11.82
N ALA A 489 18.86 13.44 -10.73
CA ALA A 489 19.86 13.92 -9.79
C ALA A 489 20.58 12.75 -9.10
N GLU A 490 19.79 11.78 -8.63
CA GLU A 490 20.24 10.47 -8.17
C GLU A 490 19.51 9.39 -8.96
N GLY A 491 20.22 8.37 -9.42
CA GLY A 491 19.63 7.24 -10.16
C GLY A 491 18.81 6.35 -9.26
N LEU A 492 19.50 5.60 -8.39
CA LEU A 492 18.89 4.75 -7.36
C LEU A 492 19.34 5.20 -5.98
N ARG A 493 18.38 5.44 -5.08
CA ARG A 493 18.62 5.65 -3.64
C ARG A 493 18.11 4.43 -2.85
N LEU A 494 18.96 3.93 -1.95
CA LEU A 494 18.66 2.85 -1.02
C LEU A 494 18.74 3.41 0.41
N SER A 495 17.63 3.33 1.15
CA SER A 495 17.52 3.66 2.57
C SER A 495 17.10 2.40 3.33
N ASP A 496 17.95 1.89 4.21
CA ASP A 496 17.73 0.65 4.99
C ASP A 496 17.12 -0.52 4.18
N SER A 497 17.60 -0.68 2.95
CA SER A 497 17.04 -1.60 1.96
C SER A 497 18.07 -2.65 1.54
N PHE A 498 17.76 -3.92 1.77
CA PHE A 498 18.69 -5.06 1.59
C PHE A 498 18.04 -6.26 0.88
N LEU A 499 18.85 -7.24 0.47
CA LEU A 499 18.42 -8.44 -0.26
C LEU A 499 17.74 -8.17 -1.61
N ASN A 500 17.84 -6.95 -2.13
CA ASN A 500 17.33 -6.61 -3.46
C ASN A 500 18.27 -7.11 -4.55
N THR A 501 17.72 -7.47 -5.71
CA THR A 501 18.47 -7.85 -6.92
C THR A 501 18.46 -6.69 -7.91
N ILE A 502 19.62 -6.07 -8.13
CA ILE A 502 19.79 -4.89 -8.97
C ILE A 502 20.84 -5.20 -10.03
N LEU A 503 20.41 -5.67 -11.20
CA LEU A 503 21.30 -6.09 -12.28
C LEU A 503 20.73 -5.74 -13.64
N GLU A 504 21.60 -5.58 -14.64
CA GLU A 504 21.23 -5.28 -16.02
C GLU A 504 20.48 -3.95 -16.18
N ASN A 505 20.74 -2.98 -15.30
CA ASN A 505 20.22 -1.63 -15.44
C ASN A 505 21.27 -0.70 -16.07
N GLU A 506 20.81 0.38 -16.68
CA GLU A 506 21.64 1.46 -17.21
C GLU A 506 21.48 2.70 -16.34
N PHE A 507 22.54 3.09 -15.64
CA PHE A 507 22.59 4.29 -14.83
C PHE A 507 23.39 5.39 -15.54
N ASP A 508 22.75 6.51 -15.81
CA ASP A 508 23.38 7.69 -16.43
C ASP A 508 22.88 8.98 -15.77
N ASN A 509 23.38 9.27 -14.57
CA ASN A 509 22.89 10.32 -13.68
C ASN A 509 24.03 11.12 -13.06
N SER A 510 23.71 12.23 -12.38
CA SER A 510 24.72 13.00 -11.63
C SER A 510 25.34 12.17 -10.49
N ILE A 511 24.51 11.36 -9.83
CA ILE A 511 24.90 10.33 -8.88
C ILE A 511 24.18 9.05 -9.32
N ASN A 512 24.92 8.02 -9.71
CA ASN A 512 24.28 6.80 -10.21
C ASN A 512 23.60 6.00 -9.08
N ILE A 513 24.33 5.76 -7.98
CA ILE A 513 23.84 5.03 -6.80
C ILE A 513 24.10 5.83 -5.53
N ASN A 514 23.09 5.96 -4.67
CA ASN A 514 23.20 6.54 -3.33
C ASN A 514 22.75 5.51 -2.28
N GLU A 515 23.71 4.99 -1.50
CA GLU A 515 23.48 4.01 -0.44
C GLU A 515 23.43 4.71 0.93
N ALA A 516 22.38 5.50 1.17
CA ALA A 516 22.16 6.15 2.45
C ALA A 516 21.83 5.07 3.51
N SER A 517 22.84 4.59 4.24
CA SER A 517 22.71 3.57 5.29
C SER A 517 21.99 2.30 4.83
N SER A 518 22.59 1.57 3.89
CA SER A 518 22.14 0.21 3.57
C SER A 518 22.58 -0.78 4.65
N GLY A 519 21.68 -1.08 5.58
CA GLY A 519 21.58 -2.42 6.17
C GLY A 519 21.92 -2.57 7.64
N GLU A 520 21.12 -3.44 8.28
CA GLU A 520 21.57 -4.25 9.39
C GLU A 520 22.81 -5.09 9.01
N ALA A 521 23.69 -5.34 9.99
CA ALA A 521 24.95 -6.03 9.77
C ALA A 521 24.74 -7.47 9.21
N GLY A 522 25.10 -7.68 7.94
CA GLY A 522 25.15 -9.00 7.31
C GLY A 522 24.15 -9.24 6.17
N LEU A 523 23.26 -8.29 5.88
CA LEU A 523 22.32 -8.37 4.75
C LEU A 523 22.78 -7.44 3.63
N SER A 524 22.85 -7.95 2.39
CA SER A 524 23.39 -7.21 1.25
C SER A 524 22.53 -7.35 0.00
N ASN A 525 22.58 -6.35 -0.87
CA ASN A 525 21.94 -6.39 -2.18
C ASN A 525 22.81 -7.20 -3.18
N THR A 526 22.15 -7.83 -4.14
CA THR A 526 22.78 -8.60 -5.23
C THR A 526 22.87 -7.73 -6.47
N TRP A 527 24.10 -7.42 -6.89
CA TRP A 527 24.36 -6.48 -7.99
C TRP A 527 24.73 -7.13 -9.32
N ASN A 528 24.89 -8.45 -9.35
CA ASN A 528 25.21 -9.19 -10.56
C ASN A 528 24.61 -10.60 -10.54
N THR A 529 24.56 -11.23 -11.71
CA THR A 529 24.05 -12.60 -11.85
C THR A 529 24.83 -13.59 -10.98
N VAL A 530 24.11 -14.49 -10.29
CA VAL A 530 24.73 -15.49 -9.40
C VAL A 530 25.59 -16.49 -10.19
N SER A 531 25.14 -16.83 -11.40
CA SER A 531 25.85 -17.67 -12.35
C SER A 531 26.44 -16.85 -13.49
N GLU A 532 27.51 -17.38 -14.09
CA GLU A 532 28.00 -16.89 -15.37
C GLU A 532 26.95 -17.12 -16.46
N ILE A 533 26.83 -16.15 -17.36
CA ILE A 533 26.02 -16.23 -18.55
C ILE A 533 26.92 -16.16 -19.78
N ARG A 534 26.53 -16.87 -20.84
CA ARG A 534 27.20 -16.82 -22.13
C ARG A 534 26.66 -15.68 -22.97
N TYR A 535 27.55 -14.86 -23.54
CA TYR A 535 27.16 -13.67 -24.30
C TYR A 535 28.17 -13.33 -25.41
N LEU A 536 27.71 -12.51 -26.36
CA LEU A 536 28.49 -11.92 -27.43
C LEU A 536 28.73 -10.44 -27.12
N TYR A 537 29.97 -9.99 -27.27
CA TYR A 537 30.36 -8.59 -27.17
C TYR A 537 31.48 -8.29 -28.16
N ASN A 538 31.34 -7.23 -28.97
CA ASN A 538 32.31 -6.85 -30.01
C ASN A 538 32.81 -8.02 -30.91
N GLY A 539 31.93 -9.00 -31.17
CA GLY A 539 32.24 -10.17 -32.01
C GLY A 539 32.95 -11.32 -31.28
N GLY A 540 33.34 -11.16 -30.02
CA GLY A 540 33.84 -12.23 -29.16
C GLY A 540 32.72 -12.94 -28.41
N VAL A 541 32.95 -14.21 -28.05
CA VAL A 541 32.06 -15.04 -27.22
C VAL A 541 32.70 -15.18 -25.84
N TYR A 542 31.95 -14.84 -24.79
CA TYR A 542 32.44 -14.82 -23.42
C TYR A 542 31.44 -15.49 -22.48
N ASP A 543 31.95 -15.97 -21.35
CA ASP A 543 31.18 -16.47 -20.21
C ASP A 543 31.57 -15.61 -18.99
N SER A 544 30.62 -14.90 -18.38
CA SER A 544 30.88 -14.05 -17.21
C SER A 544 29.59 -13.71 -16.46
N ARG A 545 29.70 -13.17 -15.25
CA ARG A 545 28.56 -12.58 -14.53
C ARG A 545 28.21 -11.21 -15.13
N PHE A 546 26.95 -10.82 -15.04
CA PHE A 546 26.47 -9.50 -15.50
C PHE A 546 25.99 -8.66 -14.34
N GLY A 547 26.54 -7.45 -14.23
CA GLY A 547 26.04 -6.39 -13.35
C GLY A 547 25.29 -5.31 -14.13
N ASN A 548 25.55 -4.04 -13.78
CA ASN A 548 24.90 -2.86 -14.34
C ASN A 548 25.88 -2.02 -15.16
N PHE A 549 25.34 -1.15 -16.01
CA PHE A 549 26.11 -0.10 -16.67
C PHE A 549 26.04 1.21 -15.87
N TYR A 550 27.17 1.89 -15.71
CA TYR A 550 27.27 3.19 -15.04
C TYR A 550 28.02 4.18 -15.93
N SER A 551 27.45 5.36 -16.15
CA SER A 551 28.04 6.39 -17.03
C SER A 551 29.36 6.98 -16.55
N ASP A 552 29.65 6.86 -15.25
CA ASP A 552 30.87 7.30 -14.57
C ASP A 552 31.85 6.15 -14.29
N TYR A 553 31.61 4.95 -14.84
CA TYR A 553 32.54 3.83 -14.67
C TYR A 553 33.82 4.03 -15.49
N GLU A 554 34.95 4.14 -14.80
CA GLU A 554 36.28 4.34 -15.41
C GLU A 554 37.16 3.06 -15.40
N GLY A 555 36.61 1.91 -15.02
CA GLY A 555 37.37 0.67 -14.96
C GLY A 555 37.77 0.14 -16.33
N SER A 556 38.89 -0.59 -16.39
CA SER A 556 39.41 -1.18 -17.63
C SER A 556 38.74 -2.50 -17.97
N ASP A 557 38.77 -2.86 -19.25
CA ASP A 557 38.40 -4.19 -19.77
C ASP A 557 39.57 -4.76 -20.57
N ALA A 558 40.55 -5.29 -19.83
CA ALA A 558 41.81 -5.76 -20.40
C ALA A 558 41.63 -6.97 -21.33
N GLU A 559 40.59 -7.78 -21.08
CA GLU A 559 40.30 -9.00 -21.83
C GLU A 559 39.33 -8.75 -23.02
N GLY A 560 38.85 -7.52 -23.19
CA GLY A 560 37.90 -7.14 -24.25
C GLY A 560 36.53 -7.81 -24.11
N SER A 561 36.21 -8.31 -22.92
CA SER A 561 35.00 -9.06 -22.61
C SER A 561 33.76 -8.17 -22.52
N GLY A 562 33.93 -6.86 -22.36
CA GLY A 562 32.86 -5.93 -22.06
C GLY A 562 32.46 -5.91 -20.58
N ILE A 563 33.14 -6.68 -19.72
CA ILE A 563 32.94 -6.65 -18.26
C ILE A 563 34.14 -5.97 -17.62
N GLY A 564 33.88 -5.03 -16.72
CA GLY A 564 34.89 -4.25 -16.05
C GLY A 564 35.75 -5.07 -15.08
N ALA A 565 37.06 -4.82 -15.10
CA ALA A 565 38.04 -5.54 -14.29
C ALA A 565 38.06 -5.14 -12.80
N ILE A 566 37.43 -4.01 -12.45
CA ILE A 566 37.29 -3.53 -11.07
C ILE A 566 35.82 -3.34 -10.70
N PRO A 567 35.42 -3.60 -9.44
CA PRO A 567 34.05 -3.35 -9.00
C PRO A 567 33.65 -1.86 -9.07
N TYR A 568 32.36 -1.60 -9.29
CA TYR A 568 31.73 -0.30 -9.02
C TYR A 568 30.89 -0.44 -7.73
N GLY A 569 31.41 0.09 -6.62
CA GLY A 569 30.80 -0.16 -5.30
C GLY A 569 30.70 -1.67 -5.01
N SER A 570 29.49 -2.15 -4.77
CA SER A 570 29.19 -3.57 -4.55
C SER A 570 28.95 -4.38 -5.84
N ASP A 571 28.87 -3.74 -7.00
CA ASP A 571 28.80 -4.45 -8.27
C ASP A 571 30.20 -4.92 -8.70
N SER A 572 30.44 -6.24 -8.58
CA SER A 572 31.69 -6.88 -8.99
C SER A 572 31.80 -7.19 -10.49
N SER A 573 30.77 -6.92 -11.29
CA SER A 573 30.77 -7.21 -12.73
C SER A 573 30.11 -6.09 -13.55
N PRO A 574 30.55 -4.84 -13.38
CA PRO A 574 29.98 -3.70 -14.09
C PRO A 574 30.19 -3.83 -15.60
N LEU A 575 29.22 -3.35 -16.38
CA LEU A 575 29.25 -3.37 -17.84
C LEU A 575 30.00 -2.15 -18.37
N ILE A 576 30.90 -2.37 -19.33
CA ILE A 576 31.67 -1.30 -20.01
C ILE A 576 30.80 -0.51 -21.00
N ALA A 577 29.77 -1.16 -21.55
CA ALA A 577 28.84 -0.58 -22.50
C ALA A 577 27.40 -0.73 -22.01
N ARG A 578 26.49 0.01 -22.65
CA ARG A 578 25.05 -0.15 -22.45
C ARG A 578 24.60 -1.56 -22.79
N LEU A 579 23.53 -2.03 -22.16
CA LEU A 579 23.09 -3.44 -22.23
C LEU A 579 22.78 -3.87 -23.67
N ALA A 580 22.31 -2.93 -24.51
CA ALA A 580 22.06 -3.16 -25.93
C ALA A 580 23.30 -3.59 -26.75
N ALA A 581 24.51 -3.40 -26.24
CA ALA A 581 25.75 -3.84 -26.90
C ALA A 581 26.02 -5.35 -26.73
N TYR A 582 25.32 -6.02 -25.81
CA TYR A 582 25.52 -7.42 -25.48
C TYR A 582 24.39 -8.26 -26.08
N SER A 583 24.73 -9.41 -26.67
CA SER A 583 23.74 -10.37 -27.18
C SER A 583 23.82 -11.68 -26.43
N ARG A 584 22.67 -12.27 -26.09
CA ARG A 584 22.55 -13.49 -25.28
C ARG A 584 21.67 -14.54 -25.97
N GLY A 585 21.63 -15.75 -25.43
CA GLY A 585 20.69 -16.80 -25.87
C GLY A 585 21.03 -17.39 -27.24
N PHE A 586 22.33 -17.48 -27.56
CA PHE A 586 22.85 -18.19 -28.72
C PHE A 586 23.57 -19.46 -28.27
N GLU A 587 23.50 -20.49 -29.12
CA GLU A 587 24.36 -21.66 -29.03
C GLU A 587 25.32 -21.62 -30.22
N VAL A 588 26.63 -21.51 -29.94
CA VAL A 588 27.65 -21.80 -30.96
C VAL A 588 27.73 -23.32 -31.06
N GLY A 589 27.19 -23.88 -32.15
CA GLY A 589 27.24 -25.31 -32.38
C GLY A 589 28.67 -25.74 -32.67
N SER A 590 29.20 -26.63 -31.84
CA SER A 590 30.29 -27.51 -32.26
C SER A 590 29.69 -28.58 -33.16
N THR A 591 29.76 -28.39 -34.48
CA THR A 591 29.82 -29.54 -35.38
C THR A 591 31.22 -30.11 -35.17
N ALA A 592 31.28 -31.27 -34.51
CA ALA A 592 32.55 -31.95 -34.23
C ALA A 592 33.45 -31.88 -35.47
N PRO A 593 34.66 -31.28 -35.40
CA PRO A 593 35.59 -31.43 -36.49
C PRO A 593 35.84 -32.94 -36.65
N PRO A 594 36.04 -33.45 -37.88
CA PRO A 594 36.59 -34.80 -38.01
C PRO A 594 37.84 -34.83 -37.13
N ALA A 595 37.98 -35.88 -36.32
CA ALA A 595 39.08 -36.07 -35.38
C ALA A 595 40.43 -36.24 -36.11
N GLN A 596 40.91 -35.16 -36.74
CA GLN A 596 42.18 -35.10 -37.44
C GLN A 596 42.87 -33.80 -37.08
N ASP A 597 44.06 -33.93 -36.50
CA ASP A 597 44.98 -32.83 -36.18
C ASP A 597 45.53 -32.11 -37.44
N THR A 598 45.03 -32.45 -38.64
CA THR A 598 45.41 -31.86 -39.93
C THR A 598 44.24 -31.91 -40.91
N VAL A 599 43.75 -30.75 -41.36
CA VAL A 599 42.79 -30.62 -42.48
C VAL A 599 43.59 -30.60 -43.79
N SER A 600 43.21 -31.42 -44.76
CA SER A 600 43.82 -31.43 -46.08
C SER A 600 43.30 -30.27 -46.95
N ILE A 601 44.21 -29.66 -47.73
CA ILE A 601 43.91 -28.54 -48.64
C ILE A 601 43.13 -29.02 -49.88
N GLU A 602 42.90 -30.33 -50.02
CA GLU A 602 42.13 -30.90 -51.13
C GLU A 602 41.06 -31.85 -50.58
N GLY A 603 39.81 -31.37 -50.53
CA GLY A 603 38.63 -32.23 -50.42
C GLY A 603 37.94 -32.27 -49.05
N ASP A 604 38.51 -31.69 -48.00
CA ASP A 604 37.83 -31.58 -46.71
C ASP A 604 36.83 -30.42 -46.70
N THR A 605 35.67 -30.64 -46.08
CA THR A 605 34.63 -29.61 -45.88
C THR A 605 34.56 -29.24 -44.41
N LEU A 606 34.71 -27.95 -44.12
CA LEU A 606 34.54 -27.38 -42.79
C LEU A 606 33.10 -26.89 -42.66
N GLU A 607 32.36 -27.40 -41.68
CA GLU A 607 31.01 -26.93 -41.39
C GLU A 607 30.98 -26.10 -40.11
N PHE A 608 30.35 -24.93 -40.20
CA PHE A 608 30.12 -24.02 -39.09
C PHE A 608 28.63 -23.86 -38.91
N ALA A 609 28.13 -24.08 -37.70
CA ALA A 609 26.71 -23.97 -37.40
C ALA A 609 26.46 -22.96 -36.27
N ILE A 610 25.47 -22.11 -36.45
CA ILE A 610 24.96 -21.20 -35.43
C ILE A 610 23.46 -21.43 -35.22
N ARG A 611 23.01 -21.39 -33.97
CA ARG A 611 21.60 -21.41 -33.61
C ARG A 611 21.25 -20.17 -32.80
N SER A 612 20.08 -19.61 -33.10
CA SER A 612 19.48 -18.49 -32.40
C SER A 612 18.12 -18.89 -31.85
N THR A 613 17.77 -18.34 -30.70
CA THR A 613 16.44 -18.48 -30.09
C THR A 613 15.37 -17.64 -30.79
N ARG A 614 15.76 -16.79 -31.75
CA ARG A 614 14.88 -15.96 -32.59
C ARG A 614 15.28 -16.08 -34.06
N ASN A 615 14.38 -15.76 -34.98
CA ASN A 615 14.71 -15.73 -36.41
C ASN A 615 15.61 -14.53 -36.70
N CYS A 616 16.82 -14.78 -37.21
CA CYS A 616 17.78 -13.75 -37.57
C CYS A 616 18.15 -13.87 -39.06
N THR A 617 18.66 -12.79 -39.62
CA THR A 617 19.44 -12.81 -40.86
C THR A 617 20.90 -13.01 -40.49
N PHE A 618 21.48 -14.16 -40.87
CA PHE A 618 22.89 -14.48 -40.65
C PHE A 618 23.71 -14.16 -41.90
N SER A 619 24.72 -13.32 -41.79
CA SER A 619 25.67 -13.03 -42.85
C SER A 619 27.05 -13.55 -42.47
N TRP A 620 27.59 -14.48 -43.25
CA TRP A 620 28.88 -15.11 -43.03
C TRP A 620 29.95 -14.43 -43.87
N LEU A 621 31.04 -13.96 -43.27
CA LEU A 621 32.12 -13.28 -43.94
C LEU A 621 33.44 -14.00 -43.64
N LEU A 622 34.25 -14.26 -44.66
CA LEU A 622 35.60 -14.78 -44.51
C LEU A 622 36.60 -13.68 -44.86
N ASN A 623 37.46 -13.30 -43.92
CA ASN A 623 38.38 -12.16 -44.04
C ASN A 623 37.66 -10.87 -44.49
N GLY A 624 36.43 -10.66 -44.01
CA GLY A 624 35.59 -9.51 -44.36
C GLY A 624 34.85 -9.61 -45.69
N VAL A 625 34.98 -10.72 -46.43
CA VAL A 625 34.24 -10.96 -47.68
C VAL A 625 33.01 -11.82 -47.40
N LEU A 626 31.82 -11.32 -47.74
CA LEU A 626 30.56 -12.05 -47.58
C LEU A 626 30.55 -13.33 -48.43
N LEU A 627 30.36 -14.47 -47.77
CA LEU A 627 30.23 -15.80 -48.36
C LEU A 627 28.77 -16.22 -48.54
N GLN A 628 27.96 -16.04 -47.49
CA GLN A 628 26.59 -16.54 -47.45
C GLN A 628 25.71 -15.63 -46.59
N THR A 629 24.45 -15.49 -46.97
CA THR A 629 23.41 -14.92 -46.12
C THR A 629 22.26 -15.92 -45.95
N ASN A 630 21.82 -16.16 -44.72
CA ASN A 630 20.64 -16.95 -44.37
C ASN A 630 19.61 -16.01 -43.74
N GLU A 631 18.57 -15.64 -44.47
CA GLU A 631 17.53 -14.73 -43.98
C GLU A 631 16.49 -15.45 -43.11
N SER A 632 16.02 -14.77 -42.07
CA SER A 632 14.89 -15.19 -41.22
C SER A 632 14.95 -16.63 -40.73
N ALA A 633 16.12 -17.09 -40.27
CA ALA A 633 16.32 -18.45 -39.80
C ALA A 633 16.58 -18.50 -38.29
N SER A 634 16.13 -19.56 -37.62
CA SER A 634 16.51 -19.86 -36.22
C SER A 634 17.84 -20.62 -36.11
N SER A 635 18.42 -21.01 -37.25
CA SER A 635 19.74 -21.63 -37.34
C SER A 635 20.33 -21.44 -38.73
N ALA A 636 21.64 -21.29 -38.82
CA ALA A 636 22.36 -21.25 -40.09
C ALA A 636 23.57 -22.18 -40.05
N ILE A 637 23.89 -22.77 -41.20
CA ILE A 637 25.07 -23.59 -41.42
C ILE A 637 25.81 -23.01 -42.63
N LEU A 638 27.11 -22.82 -42.47
CA LEU A 638 28.05 -22.51 -43.54
C LEU A 638 28.98 -23.71 -43.72
N SER A 639 29.02 -24.26 -44.93
CA SER A 639 29.98 -25.30 -45.31
C SER A 639 31.02 -24.69 -46.26
N ILE A 640 32.29 -24.72 -45.88
CA ILE A 640 33.41 -24.22 -46.68
C ILE A 640 34.28 -25.40 -47.13
N ASN A 641 34.58 -25.49 -48.42
CA ASN A 641 35.59 -26.43 -48.90
C ASN A 641 36.99 -25.90 -48.53
N ALA A 642 37.78 -26.68 -47.80
CA ALA A 642 39.11 -26.29 -47.36
C ALA A 642 40.06 -25.97 -48.53
N GLY A 643 39.82 -26.53 -49.73
CA GLY A 643 40.59 -26.21 -50.93
C GLY A 643 40.30 -24.84 -51.55
N GLU A 644 39.22 -24.17 -51.14
CA GLU A 644 38.95 -22.78 -51.53
C GLU A 644 39.71 -21.77 -50.64
N LEU A 645 40.35 -22.24 -49.56
CA LEU A 645 41.12 -21.43 -48.61
C LEU A 645 42.61 -21.27 -49.00
N THR A 646 42.97 -21.13 -50.29
CA THR A 646 44.39 -21.09 -50.70
C THR A 646 44.92 -19.69 -51.03
N GLY A 647 45.91 -19.25 -50.24
CA GLY A 647 46.99 -18.35 -50.68
C GLY A 647 48.18 -19.17 -51.22
N SER A 648 48.81 -18.69 -52.29
CA SER A 648 49.82 -19.39 -53.09
C SER A 648 51.00 -19.99 -52.31
N ILE A 649 51.27 -21.29 -52.49
CA ILE A 649 52.54 -21.94 -52.11
C ILE A 649 53.17 -22.51 -53.38
N THR A 650 54.35 -22.02 -53.75
CA THR A 650 55.24 -22.66 -54.74
C THR A 650 56.47 -23.20 -54.01
N GLU A 651 56.78 -24.47 -54.21
CA GLU A 651 57.93 -25.16 -53.64
C GLU A 651 59.25 -24.44 -53.96
N SER A 652 59.89 -23.84 -52.94
CA SER A 652 61.34 -23.97 -52.71
C SER A 652 61.77 -23.23 -51.44
N ASN A 653 62.35 -23.99 -50.50
CA ASN A 653 63.13 -23.59 -49.31
C ASN A 653 62.41 -22.86 -48.16
N ILE A 654 62.25 -23.62 -47.07
CA ILE A 654 61.68 -23.25 -45.77
C ILE A 654 62.66 -22.35 -44.98
N SER A 655 62.17 -21.26 -44.39
CA SER A 655 62.73 -20.79 -43.11
C SER A 655 61.74 -20.18 -42.11
N THR A 656 60.43 -20.19 -42.36
CA THR A 656 59.40 -20.03 -41.32
C THR A 656 58.11 -20.74 -41.75
N PRO A 657 57.59 -21.72 -40.98
CA PRO A 657 56.22 -22.19 -41.16
C PRO A 657 55.33 -21.83 -39.97
N LEU A 658 54.12 -21.32 -40.29
CA LEU A 658 52.82 -21.30 -39.56
C LEU A 658 52.19 -19.89 -39.44
N PRO A 659 50.85 -19.73 -39.50
CA PRO A 659 49.84 -20.32 -40.39
C PRO A 659 49.09 -19.21 -41.20
N ALA A 660 48.35 -19.57 -42.26
CA ALA A 660 47.37 -18.66 -42.85
C ALA A 660 46.12 -18.64 -41.95
N GLU A 661 46.08 -17.75 -40.96
CA GLU A 661 44.86 -17.56 -40.16
C GLU A 661 43.76 -16.95 -41.03
N TYR A 662 42.61 -17.62 -41.08
CA TYR A 662 41.40 -17.14 -41.74
C TYR A 662 40.38 -16.73 -40.69
N ASN A 663 39.91 -15.49 -40.75
CA ASN A 663 38.88 -14.98 -39.84
C ASN A 663 37.50 -15.19 -40.46
N LEU A 664 36.75 -16.15 -39.93
CA LEU A 664 35.34 -16.31 -40.26
C LEU A 664 34.48 -15.53 -39.25
N THR A 665 33.74 -14.55 -39.75
CA THR A 665 32.80 -13.72 -38.98
C THR A 665 31.38 -14.08 -39.36
N VAL A 666 30.48 -14.23 -38.38
CA VAL A 666 29.04 -14.31 -38.63
C VAL A 666 28.34 -13.13 -37.98
N ILE A 667 27.55 -12.40 -38.76
CA ILE A 667 26.74 -11.27 -38.31
C ILE A 667 25.30 -11.74 -38.27
N ALA A 668 24.71 -11.80 -37.08
CA ALA A 668 23.28 -12.08 -36.92
C ALA A 668 22.54 -10.74 -36.68
N VAL A 669 21.61 -10.40 -37.57
CA VAL A 669 20.74 -9.22 -37.41
C VAL A 669 19.32 -9.71 -37.19
N ASN A 670 18.69 -9.25 -36.11
CA ASN A 670 17.28 -9.49 -35.82
C ASN A 670 16.43 -8.36 -36.42
#